data_AF-A0A1C5XKN8-F1
#
_entry.id   AF-A0A1C5XKN8-F1
#
_cell.length_a   1.000
_cell.length_b   1.000
_cell.length_c   1.000
_cell.angle_alpha   90.00
_cell.angle_beta   90.00
_cell.angle_gamma   90.00
#
_symmetry.space_group_name_H-M   'P 1'
#
loop_
_entity.id
_entity.type
_entity.pdbx_description
1 polymer ?
#
loop_
_entity_poly.entity_id
_entity_poly.type
_entity_poly.pdbx_seq_one_letter_code
_entity_poly.pdbx_strand_id
1 'polypeptide(L)'
;MKKVFYSLIALTLMITAAGCQDDTVTSTIDNPAQTGDEISFGMSLPQNGIETRTAYGTPIDTDNDQKLDAFPVYWENGDEIAIYCPQASMPASKLVNYTIGVSNSTSSTAETVTKIGDAGLQWGSEDLHKFYGFYPVKFVKGTESTGLFDLTLPVEQRPLRFEQDAEGNYTAVSNPEFAIMYAYRGQKKSKTPVGTDIDLQFKPLSTILEIEVSAPGNITEPITLTNINVEADGTSIVGDFTAQVYPGSDTEESYESTVVCKTNMSGVVTDNISVPCSWINEQGVLEYVKLAAGKKLVVRAFLIPNENEIDGSNIKITVATSGGTVHKTLTTSDNSFKILPHKVSRVTLPTLPTQYNVNYWMSSLDPDIYLTELSIPGSKFTNTSSYQPTGTEQQYKDGVRAFILHTQASRNWVVDGFFEGHWDYSVSVNNAGTLKESFKQIAQYLENAETAFAKEGKVSNEFALVMVTYKKDGLLESIQQEIWINGIQEEISEMADDPSYRIYDSEVTPETTIEDVRGRIIVKANVNSDHMVTTGATAPILYSLWEGPYGPETSKGSGINYQDKFGGMPLYWQNYQAYDGNSAGNSKLRWYYQEVTTTSDSGSDAEATFQSKVDAITNQFSMGVDLYRKESHDTWLMNDIGGEKTDVSSGTTSHNRGNYSDGIQYSNGIEYTAAELNQLCLNELLKREENAGMGLIFMNFANRGEKGKKFQSDLILQTIIDNNFKFALRKKTTSGGGEGTKSYNASYSNGGNAVGWDE
;
A
#
# COMPACT_ATOMS: atom_id res chain seq x y z
N MET A 1 -22.62 -51.32 17.93
CA MET A 1 -22.51 -52.63 18.63
C MET A 1 -21.38 -53.39 17.94
N LYS A 2 -20.33 -53.97 18.56
CA LYS A 2 -19.90 -54.19 19.96
C LYS A 2 -18.39 -53.80 20.02
N LYS A 3 -17.90 -53.01 20.98
CA LYS A 3 -17.44 -53.36 22.36
C LYS A 3 -16.23 -54.32 22.44
N VAL A 4 -15.14 -53.83 23.07
CA VAL A 4 -14.42 -54.44 24.25
C VAL A 4 -13.41 -55.58 23.94
N PHE A 5 -12.20 -55.74 24.54
CA PHE A 5 -11.38 -54.99 25.54
C PHE A 5 -9.87 -55.41 25.47
N TYR A 6 -9.03 -54.69 26.23
CA TYR A 6 -7.62 -54.90 26.66
C TYR A 6 -7.00 -56.31 26.73
N SER A 7 -5.65 -56.33 26.68
CA SER A 7 -4.79 -57.43 27.16
C SER A 7 -3.72 -56.90 28.14
N LEU A 8 -3.80 -57.29 29.41
CA LEU A 8 -2.67 -57.27 30.35
C LEU A 8 -1.85 -58.56 30.16
N ILE A 9 -0.52 -58.48 30.30
CA ILE A 9 0.29 -59.62 30.76
C ILE A 9 1.18 -59.14 31.90
N ALA A 10 1.18 -59.89 33.00
CA ALA A 10 1.98 -59.64 34.19
C ALA A 10 3.16 -60.62 34.27
N LEU A 11 4.21 -60.24 35.02
CA LEU A 11 5.18 -61.17 35.59
C LEU A 11 5.48 -60.76 37.04
N THR A 12 5.75 -61.75 37.90
CA THR A 12 5.51 -61.66 39.35
C THR A 12 6.74 -62.01 40.21
N LEU A 13 6.75 -61.49 41.46
CA LEU A 13 7.60 -61.85 42.62
C LEU A 13 9.10 -61.49 42.51
N MET A 14 9.75 -60.89 43.53
CA MET A 14 9.74 -61.29 44.94
C MET A 14 9.80 -60.11 45.94
N ILE A 15 9.25 -60.33 47.14
CA ILE A 15 9.45 -59.48 48.33
C ILE A 15 10.45 -60.18 49.26
N THR A 16 11.56 -59.52 49.61
CA THR A 16 12.46 -59.97 50.68
C THR A 16 12.99 -58.80 51.51
N ALA A 17 12.66 -58.83 52.81
CA ALA A 17 13.35 -58.20 53.95
C ALA A 17 13.77 -56.72 53.87
N ALA A 18 13.19 -55.90 54.75
CA ALA A 18 13.63 -54.53 55.02
C ALA A 18 15.00 -54.50 55.72
N GLY A 19 15.84 -53.54 55.32
CA GLY A 19 17.03 -53.07 56.02
C GLY A 19 17.23 -51.59 55.70
N CYS A 20 17.43 -50.75 56.70
CA CYS A 20 17.38 -49.30 56.55
C CYS A 20 18.60 -48.72 55.81
N GLN A 21 18.35 -47.81 54.88
CA GLN A 21 19.18 -46.62 54.67
C GLN A 21 18.27 -45.47 54.23
N ASP A 22 18.62 -44.24 54.65
CA ASP A 22 17.93 -43.03 54.21
C ASP A 22 18.30 -42.75 52.75
N ASP A 23 17.53 -43.31 51.82
CA ASP A 23 17.56 -42.86 50.44
C ASP A 23 16.95 -41.46 50.37
N THR A 24 17.82 -40.45 50.32
CA THR A 24 17.48 -39.18 49.68
C THR A 24 16.83 -39.51 48.34
N VAL A 25 15.55 -39.16 48.19
CA VAL A 25 14.82 -39.32 46.93
C VAL A 25 15.39 -38.34 45.91
N THR A 26 16.53 -38.69 45.33
CA THR A 26 16.88 -38.28 43.98
C THR A 26 15.76 -38.79 43.10
N SER A 27 14.88 -37.89 42.65
CA SER A 27 13.87 -38.16 41.65
C SER A 27 14.56 -38.50 40.33
N THR A 28 15.00 -39.75 40.18
CA THR A 28 15.52 -40.29 38.93
C THR A 28 14.36 -40.32 37.95
N ILE A 29 14.48 -39.54 36.89
CA ILE A 29 13.49 -39.50 35.83
C ILE A 29 13.65 -40.78 35.01
N ASP A 30 12.62 -41.61 35.00
CA ASP A 30 12.60 -42.83 34.22
C ASP A 30 12.60 -42.48 32.72
N ASN A 31 13.61 -43.01 32.01
CA ASN A 31 13.78 -42.87 30.56
C ASN A 31 13.84 -41.41 30.04
N PRO A 32 14.90 -40.65 30.35
CA PRO A 32 15.10 -39.30 29.83
C PRO A 32 15.41 -39.30 28.33
N ALA A 33 15.09 -38.19 27.66
CA ALA A 33 15.32 -37.98 26.23
C ALA A 33 16.79 -38.16 25.82
N GLN A 34 17.00 -38.73 24.64
CA GLN A 34 18.32 -39.02 24.07
C GLN A 34 18.59 -38.18 22.81
N THR A 35 19.86 -37.99 22.49
CA THR A 35 20.27 -37.30 21.25
C THR A 35 19.70 -38.02 20.03
N GLY A 36 18.95 -37.30 19.20
CA GLY A 36 18.26 -37.81 18.02
C GLY A 36 16.77 -38.14 18.23
N ASP A 37 16.28 -38.17 19.47
CA ASP A 37 14.84 -38.26 19.73
C ASP A 37 14.13 -37.00 19.22
N GLU A 38 12.92 -37.15 18.67
CA GLU A 38 12.11 -36.02 18.22
C GLU A 38 11.54 -35.24 19.42
N ILE A 39 11.50 -33.92 19.28
CA ILE A 39 10.98 -32.99 20.29
C ILE A 39 9.54 -32.65 19.92
N SER A 40 8.61 -33.08 20.78
CA SER A 40 7.21 -32.65 20.75
C SER A 40 7.01 -31.37 21.56
N PHE A 41 6.02 -30.57 21.18
CA PHE A 41 5.72 -29.28 21.82
C PHE A 41 4.27 -29.23 22.28
N GLY A 42 4.09 -28.73 23.48
CA GLY A 42 2.81 -28.32 24.05
C GLY A 42 2.83 -26.81 24.19
N MET A 43 1.69 -26.14 24.11
CA MET A 43 1.67 -24.67 24.11
C MET A 43 0.57 -24.13 24.98
N SER A 44 0.92 -23.86 26.22
CA SER A 44 0.10 -23.10 27.16
C SER A 44 0.52 -21.63 27.18
N LEU A 45 -0.31 -20.81 27.80
CA LEU A 45 -0.10 -19.37 27.94
C LEU A 45 -0.12 -19.04 29.45
N PRO A 46 0.69 -18.06 29.92
CA PRO A 46 1.17 -18.02 31.29
C PRO A 46 0.08 -18.05 32.39
N GLN A 47 0.34 -18.82 33.44
CA GLN A 47 -0.69 -19.23 34.41
C GLN A 47 -1.07 -18.16 35.47
N ASN A 48 -0.37 -17.03 35.51
CA ASN A 48 -0.54 -15.95 36.49
C ASN A 48 -1.01 -14.65 35.81
N GLY A 49 -2.33 -14.50 35.65
CA GLY A 49 -2.95 -13.24 35.20
C GLY A 49 -2.95 -13.01 33.68
N ILE A 50 -3.88 -13.67 32.98
CA ILE A 50 -4.48 -13.28 31.67
C ILE A 50 -3.51 -12.67 30.62
N GLU A 51 -2.74 -13.49 29.88
CA GLU A 51 -2.09 -13.11 28.59
C GLU A 51 -1.95 -14.31 27.61
N THR A 52 -2.34 -14.14 26.32
CA THR A 52 -2.62 -15.24 25.34
C THR A 52 -2.79 -14.76 23.81
N ARG A 53 -3.66 -15.33 22.90
CA ARG A 53 -3.99 -15.01 21.41
C ARG A 53 -2.95 -14.22 20.59
N THR A 54 -2.72 -14.87 19.46
CA THR A 54 -2.83 -14.44 18.07
C THR A 54 -4.23 -13.91 17.59
N ALA A 55 -4.63 -12.68 17.99
CA ALA A 55 -5.76 -11.77 17.57
C ALA A 55 -6.42 -11.06 18.76
N TYR A 56 -6.64 -9.74 18.69
CA TYR A 56 -7.12 -8.97 19.85
C TYR A 56 -8.63 -9.07 20.05
N GLY A 57 -9.06 -9.77 21.11
CA GLY A 57 -10.47 -9.87 21.51
C GLY A 57 -11.02 -8.57 22.09
N THR A 58 -12.32 -8.56 22.42
CA THR A 58 -12.94 -7.47 23.18
C THR A 58 -12.25 -7.31 24.53
N PRO A 59 -11.83 -6.11 24.94
CA PRO A 59 -11.17 -5.89 26.22
C PRO A 59 -11.97 -6.50 27.38
N ILE A 60 -11.26 -7.06 28.36
CA ILE A 60 -11.86 -7.57 29.60
C ILE A 60 -11.33 -6.84 30.83
N ASP A 61 -12.09 -7.00 31.89
CA ASP A 61 -11.82 -6.55 33.24
C ASP A 61 -11.30 -7.76 34.03
N THR A 62 -10.00 -7.76 34.35
CA THR A 62 -9.33 -8.90 34.99
C THR A 62 -9.69 -9.05 36.46
N ASP A 63 -9.93 -7.92 37.14
CA ASP A 63 -10.17 -7.83 38.58
C ASP A 63 -11.67 -7.70 38.95
N ASN A 64 -12.57 -7.63 37.96
CA ASN A 64 -14.01 -7.37 38.10
C ASN A 64 -14.33 -6.00 38.73
N ASP A 65 -13.50 -4.99 38.47
CA ASP A 65 -13.59 -3.63 39.05
C ASP A 65 -14.25 -2.57 38.14
N GLN A 66 -14.80 -3.03 37.02
CA GLN A 66 -15.40 -2.30 35.90
C GLN A 66 -14.42 -1.49 35.03
N LYS A 67 -13.10 -1.69 35.17
CA LYS A 67 -12.13 -1.18 34.20
C LYS A 67 -11.69 -2.29 33.25
N LEU A 68 -11.73 -1.99 31.96
CA LEU A 68 -11.21 -2.86 30.91
C LEU A 68 -9.70 -2.68 30.81
N ASP A 69 -8.95 -3.54 31.49
CA ASP A 69 -7.52 -3.42 31.78
C ASP A 69 -6.64 -4.43 31.02
N ALA A 70 -7.20 -5.55 30.55
CA ALA A 70 -6.52 -6.49 29.64
C ALA A 70 -7.24 -6.62 28.30
N PHE A 71 -6.47 -6.90 27.25
CA PHE A 71 -7.02 -7.42 26.00
C PHE A 71 -6.90 -8.94 26.03
N PRO A 72 -8.02 -9.68 25.98
CA PRO A 72 -8.00 -11.13 26.07
C PRO A 72 -7.73 -11.74 24.72
N VAL A 73 -7.25 -12.96 24.84
CA VAL A 73 -6.52 -13.57 23.76
C VAL A 73 -6.53 -15.13 24.01
N TYR A 74 -6.34 -15.99 22.99
CA TYR A 74 -6.64 -17.43 22.72
C TYR A 74 -6.04 -17.89 21.33
N TRP A 75 -5.74 -19.15 20.98
CA TRP A 75 -5.31 -19.53 19.60
C TRP A 75 -6.46 -19.65 18.57
N GLU A 76 -6.16 -19.64 17.27
CA GLU A 76 -7.07 -20.04 16.16
C GLU A 76 -6.59 -21.31 15.43
N ASN A 77 -7.53 -22.03 14.79
CA ASN A 77 -7.21 -23.23 14.01
C ASN A 77 -6.47 -22.86 12.72
N GLY A 78 -5.25 -23.40 12.56
CA GLY A 78 -4.41 -23.08 11.40
C GLY A 78 -3.38 -21.98 11.65
N ASP A 79 -3.33 -21.39 12.85
CA ASP A 79 -2.23 -20.49 13.24
C ASP A 79 -0.88 -21.20 13.07
N GLU A 80 0.12 -20.50 12.51
CA GLU A 80 1.46 -21.05 12.27
C GLU A 80 2.54 -20.33 13.08
N ILE A 81 3.37 -21.11 13.79
CA ILE A 81 4.53 -20.62 14.56
C ILE A 81 5.85 -21.15 13.99
N ALA A 82 6.93 -20.42 14.22
CA ALA A 82 8.29 -20.89 14.01
C ALA A 82 8.95 -21.22 15.37
N ILE A 83 9.65 -22.34 15.48
CA ILE A 83 10.46 -22.68 16.65
C ILE A 83 11.92 -22.88 16.23
N TYR A 84 12.81 -22.07 16.80
CA TYR A 84 14.26 -22.18 16.66
C TYR A 84 14.88 -22.81 17.90
N CYS A 85 15.85 -23.73 17.73
CA CYS A 85 16.63 -24.27 18.84
C CYS A 85 18.07 -24.57 18.40
N PRO A 86 19.06 -23.71 18.75
CA PRO A 86 20.42 -23.83 18.23
C PRO A 86 21.13 -25.12 18.68
N GLN A 87 20.69 -25.74 19.78
CA GLN A 87 21.21 -27.01 20.28
C GLN A 87 20.54 -28.24 19.63
N ALA A 88 19.53 -28.09 18.76
CA ALA A 88 18.90 -29.23 18.10
C ALA A 88 19.88 -29.98 17.16
N SER A 89 19.74 -31.30 17.03
CA SER A 89 20.53 -32.09 16.06
C SER A 89 19.99 -31.96 14.64
N MET A 90 18.66 -31.95 14.48
CA MET A 90 17.94 -31.76 13.22
C MET A 90 16.81 -30.72 13.37
N PRO A 91 16.36 -30.10 12.26
CA PRO A 91 16.99 -30.09 10.93
C PRO A 91 18.32 -29.30 10.93
N ALA A 92 18.97 -29.18 9.78
CA ALA A 92 20.22 -28.42 9.64
C ALA A 92 20.02 -26.91 9.94
N SER A 93 18.87 -26.35 9.57
CA SER A 93 18.46 -24.97 9.84
C SER A 93 18.24 -24.66 11.33
N LYS A 94 18.02 -25.68 12.17
CA LYS A 94 17.61 -25.52 13.59
C LYS A 94 16.26 -24.81 13.79
N LEU A 95 15.52 -24.60 12.71
CA LEU A 95 14.22 -23.92 12.65
C LEU A 95 13.19 -24.90 12.05
N VAL A 96 12.02 -25.01 12.68
CA VAL A 96 10.87 -25.79 12.19
C VAL A 96 9.59 -25.01 12.42
N ASN A 97 8.66 -25.08 11.46
CA ASN A 97 7.35 -24.44 11.55
C ASN A 97 6.29 -25.43 12.02
N TYR A 98 5.28 -24.96 12.76
CA TYR A 98 4.22 -25.79 13.33
C TYR A 98 2.85 -25.11 13.20
N THR A 99 1.82 -25.90 12.88
CA THR A 99 0.41 -25.47 12.86
C THR A 99 -0.28 -25.78 14.19
N ILE A 100 -1.09 -24.85 14.67
CA ILE A 100 -1.88 -24.96 15.90
C ILE A 100 -3.29 -25.49 15.62
N GLY A 101 -3.75 -26.39 16.49
CA GLY A 101 -5.13 -26.89 16.51
C GLY A 101 -5.81 -26.69 17.87
N VAL A 102 -7.09 -26.30 17.84
CA VAL A 102 -7.97 -26.04 18.98
C VAL A 102 -9.41 -26.48 18.66
N SER A 103 -10.16 -27.02 19.63
CA SER A 103 -11.54 -27.46 19.41
C SER A 103 -12.56 -26.32 19.42
N ASN A 104 -12.25 -25.22 20.10
CA ASN A 104 -13.16 -24.09 20.33
C ASN A 104 -12.50 -22.75 19.93
N SER A 105 -13.32 -21.77 19.53
CA SER A 105 -12.90 -20.44 19.08
C SER A 105 -12.30 -19.52 20.16
N THR A 106 -12.14 -19.99 21.40
CA THR A 106 -11.65 -19.21 22.56
C THR A 106 -10.71 -20.03 23.48
N SER A 107 -9.82 -20.86 22.92
CA SER A 107 -8.84 -21.64 23.74
C SER A 107 -7.51 -20.91 23.97
N SER A 108 -7.12 -20.68 25.23
CA SER A 108 -5.80 -20.15 25.63
C SER A 108 -4.68 -21.20 25.68
N THR A 109 -4.87 -22.37 25.06
CA THR A 109 -3.90 -23.45 25.03
C THR A 109 -4.10 -24.24 23.74
N ALA A 110 -3.00 -24.58 23.05
CA ALA A 110 -3.08 -25.45 21.88
C ALA A 110 -3.46 -26.86 22.31
N GLU A 111 -4.43 -27.47 21.63
CA GLU A 111 -4.78 -28.88 21.85
C GLU A 111 -3.88 -29.81 21.03
N THR A 112 -3.37 -29.32 19.90
CA THR A 112 -2.38 -29.99 19.07
C THR A 112 -1.39 -28.99 18.51
N VAL A 113 -0.10 -29.36 18.45
CA VAL A 113 0.96 -28.63 17.76
C VAL A 113 1.55 -29.57 16.71
N THR A 114 1.30 -29.30 15.42
CA THR A 114 1.64 -30.23 14.32
C THR A 114 2.74 -29.65 13.46
N LYS A 115 3.87 -30.36 13.32
CA LYS A 115 4.98 -29.90 12.47
C LYS A 115 4.55 -29.75 11.00
N ILE A 116 5.05 -28.71 10.34
CA ILE A 116 4.88 -28.47 8.90
C ILE A 116 6.11 -29.05 8.19
N GLY A 117 5.91 -30.12 7.43
CA GLY A 117 6.97 -30.85 6.72
C GLY A 117 7.48 -32.09 7.48
N ASP A 118 8.45 -32.78 6.85
CA ASP A 118 8.80 -34.16 7.22
C ASP A 118 9.68 -34.29 8.49
N ALA A 119 10.41 -33.24 8.88
CA ALA A 119 11.40 -33.29 9.95
C ALA A 119 11.09 -32.29 11.07
N GLY A 120 10.85 -32.80 12.29
CA GLY A 120 10.76 -31.99 13.51
C GLY A 120 12.12 -31.63 14.09
N LEU A 121 12.13 -30.77 15.12
CA LEU A 121 13.31 -30.56 15.94
C LEU A 121 13.69 -31.85 16.67
N GLN A 122 14.99 -32.17 16.75
CA GLN A 122 15.51 -33.33 17.47
C GLN A 122 16.52 -32.93 18.54
N TRP A 123 16.56 -33.67 19.66
CA TRP A 123 17.51 -33.41 20.74
C TRP A 123 18.96 -33.55 20.25
N GLY A 124 19.82 -32.62 20.68
CA GLY A 124 21.25 -32.58 20.32
C GLY A 124 22.19 -33.15 21.38
N SER A 125 23.49 -32.87 21.24
CA SER A 125 24.53 -33.32 22.19
C SER A 125 24.42 -32.65 23.56
N GLU A 126 24.17 -31.34 23.57
CA GLU A 126 24.04 -30.53 24.79
C GLU A 126 22.93 -31.03 25.71
N ASP A 127 23.01 -30.68 27.00
CA ASP A 127 21.95 -30.99 27.95
C ASP A 127 20.87 -29.91 28.01
N LEU A 128 21.24 -28.62 27.98
CA LEU A 128 20.28 -27.52 27.93
C LEU A 128 19.95 -27.14 26.48
N HIS A 129 18.68 -27.26 26.12
CA HIS A 129 18.13 -26.78 24.86
C HIS A 129 17.40 -25.46 25.08
N LYS A 130 17.69 -24.46 24.25
CA LYS A 130 17.08 -23.14 24.29
C LYS A 130 16.11 -22.99 23.12
N PHE A 131 14.82 -23.15 23.41
CA PHE A 131 13.75 -23.01 22.43
C PHE A 131 13.28 -21.56 22.36
N TYR A 132 13.20 -21.03 21.15
CA TYR A 132 12.71 -19.69 20.84
C TYR A 132 11.53 -19.85 19.88
N GLY A 133 10.32 -19.50 20.32
CA GLY A 133 9.10 -19.58 19.52
C GLY A 133 8.68 -18.20 19.03
N PHE A 134 8.19 -18.08 17.80
CA PHE A 134 7.70 -16.83 17.22
C PHE A 134 6.41 -17.04 16.43
N TYR A 135 5.53 -16.05 16.48
CA TYR A 135 4.30 -15.98 15.69
C TYR A 135 4.17 -14.60 15.02
N PRO A 136 3.62 -14.52 13.79
CA PRO A 136 3.31 -15.64 12.88
C PRO A 136 4.55 -16.08 12.10
N VAL A 137 4.55 -17.32 11.59
CA VAL A 137 5.58 -17.80 10.62
C VAL A 137 5.76 -16.84 9.46
N LYS A 138 4.66 -16.30 8.93
CA LYS A 138 4.61 -15.47 7.71
C LYS A 138 5.51 -14.23 7.76
N PHE A 139 5.85 -13.75 8.95
CA PHE A 139 6.72 -12.58 9.12
C PHE A 139 8.18 -12.95 9.44
N VAL A 140 8.50 -14.22 9.69
CA VAL A 140 9.86 -14.72 9.95
C VAL A 140 10.61 -14.92 8.64
N LYS A 141 11.81 -14.35 8.51
CA LYS A 141 12.56 -14.31 7.24
C LYS A 141 13.47 -15.52 6.97
N GLY A 142 13.75 -16.37 7.95
CA GLY A 142 14.51 -17.62 7.74
C GLY A 142 16.02 -17.49 7.98
N THR A 143 16.48 -16.43 8.65
CA THR A 143 17.89 -16.11 8.93
C THR A 143 18.25 -16.21 10.42
N GLU A 144 17.41 -16.91 11.19
CA GLU A 144 17.41 -16.91 12.65
C GLU A 144 18.68 -17.50 13.25
N SER A 145 19.27 -16.79 14.22
CA SER A 145 20.51 -17.23 14.87
C SER A 145 20.60 -16.75 16.31
N THR A 146 21.02 -17.62 17.24
CA THR A 146 21.22 -17.25 18.67
C THR A 146 20.03 -16.57 19.37
N GLY A 147 18.80 -16.81 18.91
CA GLY A 147 17.59 -16.14 19.41
C GLY A 147 17.27 -14.78 18.77
N LEU A 148 18.02 -14.38 17.74
CA LEU A 148 17.71 -13.29 16.82
C LEU A 148 16.74 -13.80 15.75
N PHE A 149 15.67 -13.03 15.52
CA PHE A 149 14.71 -13.25 14.44
C PHE A 149 14.64 -12.02 13.56
N ASP A 150 14.76 -12.21 12.25
CA ASP A 150 14.51 -11.18 11.26
C ASP A 150 13.02 -11.23 10.89
N LEU A 151 12.35 -10.10 11.08
CA LEU A 151 10.90 -9.95 11.02
C LEU A 151 10.49 -8.84 10.04
N THR A 152 9.23 -8.87 9.60
CA THR A 152 8.62 -7.76 8.87
C THR A 152 7.18 -7.53 9.35
N LEU A 153 6.78 -6.27 9.52
CA LEU A 153 5.39 -5.90 9.82
C LEU A 153 4.87 -5.07 8.64
N PRO A 154 3.86 -5.52 7.88
CA PRO A 154 3.46 -4.83 6.65
C PRO A 154 2.85 -3.45 6.89
N VAL A 155 3.03 -2.57 5.90
CA VAL A 155 2.40 -1.24 5.82
C VAL A 155 0.89 -1.37 5.74
N GLU A 156 0.38 -2.21 4.83
CA GLU A 156 -1.05 -2.55 4.78
C GLU A 156 -1.43 -3.52 5.89
N GLN A 157 -2.37 -3.11 6.72
CA GLN A 157 -2.94 -3.90 7.80
C GLN A 157 -4.44 -4.08 7.59
N ARG A 158 -4.77 -4.93 6.62
CA ARG A 158 -6.15 -5.22 6.22
C ARG A 158 -6.93 -5.94 7.32
N PRO A 159 -8.09 -5.41 7.76
CA PRO A 159 -9.04 -6.15 8.59
C PRO A 159 -9.64 -7.34 7.82
N LEU A 160 -9.92 -8.45 8.51
CA LEU A 160 -10.56 -9.63 7.91
C LEU A 160 -11.98 -9.34 7.44
N ARG A 161 -12.70 -8.50 8.20
CA ARG A 161 -14.08 -8.06 7.96
C ARG A 161 -14.41 -6.89 8.88
N PHE A 162 -15.59 -6.31 8.69
CA PHE A 162 -16.18 -5.33 9.60
C PHE A 162 -17.48 -5.89 10.15
N GLU A 163 -17.63 -5.87 11.47
CA GLU A 163 -18.85 -6.31 12.15
C GLU A 163 -19.67 -5.09 12.58
N GLN A 164 -20.98 -5.12 12.34
CA GLN A 164 -21.89 -4.03 12.70
C GLN A 164 -22.76 -4.44 13.90
N ASP A 165 -22.83 -3.60 14.93
CA ASP A 165 -23.69 -3.81 16.09
C ASP A 165 -25.17 -3.46 15.81
N ALA A 166 -26.07 -3.74 16.77
CA ALA A 166 -27.49 -3.47 16.63
C ALA A 166 -27.80 -1.96 16.54
N GLU A 167 -26.90 -1.12 17.06
CA GLU A 167 -26.95 0.32 17.01
C GLU A 167 -26.42 0.87 15.67
N GLY A 168 -25.77 0.07 14.84
CA GLY A 168 -25.25 0.45 13.52
C GLY A 168 -23.80 0.93 13.51
N ASN A 169 -23.04 0.77 14.59
CA ASN A 169 -21.60 1.06 14.65
C ASN A 169 -20.78 -0.11 14.12
N TYR A 170 -19.62 0.18 13.56
CA TYR A 170 -18.70 -0.83 13.01
C TYR A 170 -17.51 -1.08 13.93
N THR A 171 -17.08 -2.33 14.02
CA THR A 171 -15.77 -2.73 14.57
C THR A 171 -15.01 -3.50 13.50
N ALA A 172 -13.78 -3.11 13.21
CA ALA A 172 -12.90 -3.86 12.33
C ALA A 172 -12.34 -5.09 13.05
N VAL A 173 -12.52 -6.27 12.46
CA VAL A 173 -11.90 -7.50 12.96
C VAL A 173 -10.47 -7.55 12.44
N SER A 174 -9.51 -7.24 13.31
CA SER A 174 -8.08 -7.31 13.00
C SER A 174 -7.66 -8.69 12.50
N ASN A 175 -6.75 -8.75 11.53
CA ASN A 175 -6.08 -9.99 11.18
C ASN A 175 -5.20 -10.46 12.36
N PRO A 176 -5.35 -11.70 12.86
CA PRO A 176 -4.51 -12.25 13.93
C PRO A 176 -3.02 -12.19 13.63
N GLU A 177 -2.61 -12.33 12.36
CA GLU A 177 -1.19 -12.35 11.96
C GLU A 177 -0.42 -11.10 12.43
N PHE A 178 -1.04 -9.92 12.50
CA PHE A 178 -0.37 -8.68 12.95
C PHE A 178 -0.07 -8.65 14.47
N ALA A 179 -0.67 -9.56 15.25
CA ALA A 179 -0.39 -9.76 16.66
C ALA A 179 0.89 -10.59 16.87
N ILE A 180 2.05 -10.02 16.53
CA ILE A 180 3.36 -10.65 16.71
C ILE A 180 3.56 -11.03 18.18
N MET A 181 4.06 -12.26 18.41
CA MET A 181 4.36 -12.83 19.72
C MET A 181 5.71 -13.54 19.72
N TYR A 182 6.32 -13.69 20.90
CA TYR A 182 7.51 -14.51 21.11
C TYR A 182 7.37 -15.43 22.33
N ALA A 183 8.12 -16.52 22.36
CA ALA A 183 8.25 -17.44 23.48
C ALA A 183 9.71 -17.82 23.71
N TYR A 184 10.05 -18.13 24.97
CA TYR A 184 11.33 -18.73 25.33
C TYR A 184 11.13 -19.88 26.32
N ARG A 185 11.87 -20.97 26.10
CA ARG A 185 11.99 -22.07 27.06
C ARG A 185 13.41 -22.64 27.05
N GLY A 186 14.11 -22.50 28.17
CA GLY A 186 15.27 -23.33 28.49
C GLY A 186 14.81 -24.64 29.11
N GLN A 187 15.21 -25.78 28.54
CA GLN A 187 14.79 -27.12 28.98
C GLN A 187 15.99 -28.08 29.02
N LYS A 188 16.12 -28.89 30.07
CA LYS A 188 17.21 -29.89 30.17
C LYS A 188 16.74 -31.25 29.66
N LYS A 189 17.43 -31.77 28.64
CA LYS A 189 17.25 -33.11 28.05
C LYS A 189 17.32 -34.21 29.09
N SER A 190 18.31 -34.16 29.99
CA SER A 190 18.46 -35.07 31.13
C SER A 190 17.28 -35.08 32.12
N LYS A 191 16.42 -34.06 32.06
CA LYS A 191 15.23 -33.90 32.90
C LYS A 191 13.91 -34.01 32.14
N THR A 192 13.92 -34.34 30.85
CA THR A 192 12.70 -34.52 30.06
C THR A 192 12.49 -36.01 29.79
N PRO A 193 11.42 -36.66 30.29
CA PRO A 193 11.08 -38.03 29.89
C PRO A 193 10.78 -38.09 28.37
N VAL A 194 11.22 -39.16 27.70
CA VAL A 194 10.96 -39.38 26.25
C VAL A 194 9.46 -39.23 25.93
N GLY A 195 9.14 -38.42 24.92
CA GLY A 195 7.76 -38.18 24.49
C GLY A 195 6.97 -37.20 25.37
N THR A 196 7.63 -36.47 26.28
CA THR A 196 7.01 -35.35 27.01
C THR A 196 7.05 -34.08 26.15
N ASP A 197 5.90 -33.44 26.02
CA ASP A 197 5.75 -32.17 25.31
C ASP A 197 6.47 -31.02 26.03
N ILE A 198 7.24 -30.23 25.28
CA ILE A 198 7.88 -29.01 25.80
C ILE A 198 6.87 -27.86 25.76
N ASP A 199 6.52 -27.33 26.94
CA ASP A 199 5.64 -26.17 27.09
C ASP A 199 6.33 -24.87 26.66
N LEU A 200 5.76 -24.19 25.66
CA LEU A 200 6.17 -22.85 25.20
C LEU A 200 5.11 -21.79 25.52
N GLN A 201 5.48 -20.85 26.40
CA GLN A 201 4.63 -19.74 26.81
C GLN A 201 4.90 -18.50 25.95
N PHE A 202 3.99 -18.24 25.02
CA PHE A 202 4.03 -17.06 24.16
C PHE A 202 3.54 -15.80 24.91
N LYS A 203 4.23 -14.68 24.66
CA LYS A 203 3.97 -13.36 25.21
C LYS A 203 3.74 -12.37 24.04
N PRO A 204 2.77 -11.45 24.13
CA PRO A 204 2.58 -10.41 23.12
C PRO A 204 3.86 -9.59 22.92
N LEU A 205 4.23 -9.37 21.66
CA LEU A 205 5.31 -8.45 21.29
C LEU A 205 4.74 -7.13 20.73
N SER A 206 3.60 -7.16 20.03
CA SER A 206 3.01 -6.00 19.36
C SER A 206 2.70 -4.80 20.26
N THR A 207 2.91 -3.59 19.71
CA THR A 207 2.35 -2.34 20.22
C THR A 207 1.12 -1.97 19.37
N ILE A 208 0.04 -1.43 19.95
CA ILE A 208 -1.20 -1.16 19.20
C ILE A 208 -1.75 0.22 19.48
N LEU A 209 -2.27 0.85 18.42
CA LEU A 209 -3.09 2.04 18.48
C LEU A 209 -4.53 1.69 18.03
N GLU A 210 -5.46 1.69 18.98
CA GLU A 210 -6.91 1.51 18.73
C GLU A 210 -7.54 2.88 18.49
N ILE A 211 -8.20 3.05 17.34
CA ILE A 211 -8.64 4.34 16.79
C ILE A 211 -10.14 4.30 16.58
N GLU A 212 -10.86 5.23 17.22
CA GLU A 212 -12.30 5.43 17.04
C GLU A 212 -12.58 6.66 16.17
N VAL A 213 -13.35 6.47 15.10
CA VAL A 213 -13.75 7.51 14.14
C VAL A 213 -15.28 7.60 14.12
N SER A 214 -15.85 8.82 14.22
CA SER A 214 -17.31 9.02 14.26
C SER A 214 -17.81 9.97 13.18
N ALA A 215 -18.98 9.68 12.60
CA ALA A 215 -19.68 10.57 11.67
C ALA A 215 -20.65 11.54 12.40
N PRO A 216 -20.93 12.74 11.85
CA PRO A 216 -21.85 13.69 12.48
C PRO A 216 -23.26 13.15 12.69
N GLY A 217 -23.94 13.62 13.75
CA GLY A 217 -25.35 13.30 14.00
C GLY A 217 -26.35 13.95 13.03
N ASN A 218 -25.90 14.80 12.11
CA ASN A 218 -26.72 15.65 11.26
C ASN A 218 -26.45 15.52 9.74
N ILE A 219 -26.00 14.35 9.29
CA ILE A 219 -25.88 14.01 7.85
C ILE A 219 -27.11 13.27 7.34
N THR A 220 -27.44 13.43 6.06
CA THR A 220 -28.50 12.69 5.37
C THR A 220 -27.96 11.48 4.61
N GLU A 221 -26.79 11.63 3.99
CA GLU A 221 -26.08 10.55 3.28
C GLU A 221 -24.94 10.02 4.16
N PRO A 222 -24.74 8.68 4.24
CA PRO A 222 -23.61 8.10 4.96
C PRO A 222 -22.25 8.55 4.40
N ILE A 223 -21.25 8.71 5.28
CA ILE A 223 -19.86 8.94 4.88
C ILE A 223 -19.20 7.59 4.58
N THR A 224 -18.76 7.40 3.34
CA THR A 224 -17.97 6.23 2.93
C THR A 224 -16.51 6.42 3.29
N LEU A 225 -15.99 5.62 4.21
CA LEU A 225 -14.57 5.57 4.56
C LEU A 225 -13.82 4.68 3.57
N THR A 226 -12.62 5.08 3.17
CA THR A 226 -11.77 4.29 2.26
C THR A 226 -10.54 3.73 2.98
N ASN A 227 -9.90 4.53 3.84
CA ASN A 227 -8.69 4.15 4.54
C ASN A 227 -8.49 4.95 5.85
N ILE A 228 -7.73 4.39 6.78
CA ILE A 228 -7.17 5.12 7.94
C ILE A 228 -5.66 4.91 7.91
N ASN A 229 -4.90 5.99 7.93
CA ASN A 229 -3.45 5.98 8.01
C ASN A 229 -2.96 6.46 9.37
N VAL A 230 -1.84 5.89 9.82
CA VAL A 230 -1.13 6.32 11.04
C VAL A 230 0.30 6.60 10.62
N GLU A 231 0.68 7.88 10.59
CA GLU A 231 1.98 8.38 10.17
C GLU A 231 2.80 8.81 11.41
N ALA A 232 4.10 8.50 11.45
CA ALA A 232 4.98 8.73 12.59
C ALA A 232 6.21 9.57 12.21
N ASP A 233 6.40 10.70 12.88
CA ASP A 233 7.54 11.58 12.65
C ASP A 233 8.83 10.96 13.22
N GLY A 234 9.85 10.84 12.37
CA GLY A 234 11.19 10.36 12.71
C GLY A 234 11.29 8.93 13.24
N THR A 235 10.20 8.14 13.21
CA THR A 235 10.09 6.85 13.92
C THR A 235 9.51 5.77 13.01
N SER A 236 10.28 4.74 12.67
CA SER A 236 9.73 3.56 11.99
C SER A 236 8.72 2.83 12.89
N ILE A 237 7.55 2.52 12.34
CA ILE A 237 6.46 1.81 13.00
C ILE A 237 6.00 0.56 12.22
N VAL A 238 6.52 0.34 11.01
CA VAL A 238 6.31 -0.82 10.14
C VAL A 238 7.57 -1.10 9.29
N GLY A 239 7.52 -2.16 8.48
CA GLY A 239 8.62 -2.64 7.66
C GLY A 239 9.46 -3.67 8.41
N ASP A 240 10.73 -3.75 8.02
CA ASP A 240 11.66 -4.75 8.51
C ASP A 240 12.22 -4.39 9.89
N PHE A 241 12.33 -5.37 10.77
CA PHE A 241 12.98 -5.23 12.07
C PHE A 241 13.57 -6.55 12.53
N THR A 242 14.44 -6.48 13.52
CA THR A 242 15.00 -7.63 14.23
C THR A 242 14.40 -7.73 15.62
N ALA A 243 14.20 -8.94 16.12
CA ALA A 243 13.85 -9.22 17.51
C ALA A 243 14.88 -10.19 18.11
N GLN A 244 15.71 -9.71 19.03
CA GLN A 244 16.67 -10.52 19.77
C GLN A 244 16.08 -10.92 21.11
N VAL A 245 15.84 -12.21 21.31
CA VAL A 245 15.44 -12.79 22.60
C VAL A 245 16.69 -13.19 23.38
N TYR A 246 16.84 -12.63 24.58
CA TYR A 246 17.87 -13.01 25.53
C TYR A 246 17.30 -13.99 26.57
N PRO A 247 17.96 -15.13 26.81
CA PRO A 247 17.52 -16.09 27.81
C PRO A 247 17.81 -15.56 29.23
N GLY A 248 16.89 -15.79 30.18
CA GLY A 248 17.11 -15.49 31.60
C GLY A 248 18.12 -16.43 32.28
N SER A 249 18.50 -17.53 31.63
CA SER A 249 19.60 -18.41 32.07
C SER A 249 20.19 -19.18 30.89
N ASP A 250 21.52 -19.29 30.86
CA ASP A 250 22.28 -20.13 29.90
C ASP A 250 22.68 -21.51 30.48
N THR A 251 22.35 -21.79 31.74
CA THR A 251 22.75 -23.04 32.43
C THR A 251 21.60 -23.79 33.09
N GLU A 252 20.47 -23.13 33.37
CA GLU A 252 19.30 -23.70 34.03
C GLU A 252 18.03 -23.56 33.18
N GLU A 253 17.03 -24.36 33.54
CA GLU A 253 15.71 -24.33 32.91
C GLU A 253 14.96 -23.07 33.32
N SER A 254 14.28 -22.43 32.36
CA SER A 254 13.63 -21.14 32.60
C SER A 254 12.61 -20.78 31.50
N TYR A 255 11.57 -20.04 31.87
CA TYR A 255 10.72 -19.27 30.95
C TYR A 255 11.12 -17.78 30.90
N GLU A 256 11.98 -17.33 31.82
CA GLU A 256 12.41 -15.93 31.88
C GLU A 256 13.24 -15.57 30.67
N SER A 257 12.92 -14.41 30.09
CA SER A 257 13.51 -13.89 28.88
C SER A 257 13.22 -12.39 28.76
N THR A 258 14.08 -11.69 28.04
CA THR A 258 13.84 -10.32 27.58
C THR A 258 14.00 -10.25 26.08
N VAL A 259 13.31 -9.31 25.44
CA VAL A 259 13.35 -9.11 23.99
C VAL A 259 13.78 -7.68 23.68
N VAL A 260 14.58 -7.53 22.64
CA VAL A 260 15.10 -6.25 22.14
C VAL A 260 14.79 -6.17 20.65
N CYS A 261 14.10 -5.10 20.24
CA CYS A 261 13.64 -4.93 18.87
C CYS A 261 14.33 -3.74 18.20
N LYS A 262 14.84 -3.92 16.99
CA LYS A 262 15.54 -2.87 16.22
C LYS A 262 15.07 -2.82 14.79
N THR A 263 14.65 -1.64 14.34
CA THR A 263 14.17 -1.37 12.99
C THR A 263 15.31 -1.38 11.98
N ASN A 264 15.09 -2.04 10.84
CA ASN A 264 16.03 -2.09 9.73
C ASN A 264 15.60 -1.04 8.68
N MET A 265 16.22 0.13 8.70
CA MET A 265 15.88 1.23 7.77
C MET A 265 16.39 0.94 6.34
N SER A 266 15.53 0.45 5.45
CA SER A 266 15.92 -0.13 4.15
C SER A 266 15.28 0.53 2.92
N GLY A 267 15.59 1.80 2.63
CA GLY A 267 15.31 2.42 1.31
C GLY A 267 13.85 2.54 0.88
N VAL A 268 12.92 2.25 1.78
CA VAL A 268 11.47 2.37 1.61
C VAL A 268 10.89 3.19 2.75
N VAL A 269 9.62 3.59 2.66
CA VAL A 269 8.92 4.26 3.77
C VAL A 269 8.48 3.23 4.82
N THR A 270 8.70 3.51 6.11
CA THR A 270 8.62 2.53 7.23
C THR A 270 7.82 3.04 8.43
N ASP A 271 7.19 4.20 8.26
CA ASP A 271 6.74 5.09 9.32
C ASP A 271 5.28 5.52 9.09
N ASN A 272 4.57 4.80 8.22
CA ASN A 272 3.14 4.95 7.99
C ASN A 272 2.47 3.57 7.91
N ILE A 273 1.37 3.40 8.63
CA ILE A 273 0.47 2.24 8.53
C ILE A 273 -0.73 2.62 7.67
N SER A 274 -1.29 1.65 6.95
CA SER A 274 -2.53 1.78 6.21
C SER A 274 -3.54 0.72 6.63
N VAL A 275 -4.72 1.13 7.09
CA VAL A 275 -5.83 0.24 7.47
C VAL A 275 -7.02 0.49 6.51
N PRO A 276 -7.15 -0.31 5.44
CA PRO A 276 -8.25 -0.18 4.48
C PRO A 276 -9.61 -0.33 5.14
N CYS A 277 -10.52 0.62 4.88
CA CYS A 277 -11.91 0.61 5.35
C CYS A 277 -12.84 -0.13 4.37
N SER A 278 -12.32 -1.17 3.70
CA SER A 278 -12.99 -1.93 2.65
C SER A 278 -12.71 -3.43 2.77
N TRP A 279 -13.68 -4.26 2.42
CA TRP A 279 -13.56 -5.73 2.46
C TRP A 279 -14.28 -6.37 1.27
N ILE A 280 -13.97 -7.64 1.00
CA ILE A 280 -14.76 -8.46 0.09
C ILE A 280 -15.78 -9.22 0.94
N ASN A 281 -17.07 -9.07 0.66
CA ASN A 281 -18.14 -9.78 1.37
C ASN A 281 -18.20 -11.27 0.98
N GLU A 282 -19.06 -12.04 1.66
CA GLU A 282 -19.21 -13.49 1.42
C GLU A 282 -19.66 -13.83 -0.01
N GLN A 283 -20.20 -12.87 -0.76
CA GLN A 283 -20.63 -13.03 -2.15
C GLN A 283 -19.53 -12.64 -3.16
N GLY A 284 -18.33 -12.28 -2.70
CA GLY A 284 -17.22 -11.86 -3.56
C GLY A 284 -17.29 -10.39 -4.01
N VAL A 285 -18.21 -9.60 -3.44
CA VAL A 285 -18.43 -8.19 -3.81
C VAL A 285 -17.63 -7.28 -2.88
N LEU A 286 -17.01 -6.25 -3.44
CA LEU A 286 -16.31 -5.21 -2.70
C LEU A 286 -17.29 -4.29 -1.96
N GLU A 287 -17.09 -4.13 -0.66
CA GLU A 287 -17.81 -3.20 0.20
C GLU A 287 -16.85 -2.24 0.95
N TYR A 288 -17.42 -1.13 1.42
CA TYR A 288 -16.75 -0.07 2.18
C TYR A 288 -17.54 0.26 3.44
N VAL A 289 -16.87 0.69 4.50
CA VAL A 289 -17.55 1.14 5.72
C VAL A 289 -18.30 2.44 5.43
N LYS A 290 -19.62 2.42 5.66
CA LYS A 290 -20.51 3.57 5.45
C LYS A 290 -21.08 4.03 6.78
N LEU A 291 -20.51 5.09 7.35
CA LEU A 291 -20.98 5.65 8.62
C LEU A 291 -22.22 6.52 8.41
N ALA A 292 -23.36 6.01 8.85
CA ALA A 292 -24.60 6.79 8.97
C ALA A 292 -24.52 7.82 10.11
N ALA A 293 -25.55 8.67 10.23
CA ALA A 293 -25.56 9.76 11.20
C ALA A 293 -25.31 9.29 12.65
N GLY A 294 -24.28 9.87 13.28
CA GLY A 294 -23.87 9.56 14.65
C GLY A 294 -23.31 8.14 14.87
N LYS A 295 -22.93 7.42 13.81
CA LYS A 295 -22.29 6.10 13.89
C LYS A 295 -20.78 6.20 13.84
N LYS A 296 -20.12 5.18 14.37
CA LYS A 296 -18.67 5.12 14.50
C LYS A 296 -18.06 3.85 13.91
N LEU A 297 -16.76 3.90 13.64
CA LEU A 297 -15.89 2.78 13.33
C LEU A 297 -14.78 2.72 14.39
N VAL A 298 -14.46 1.52 14.89
CA VAL A 298 -13.23 1.25 15.65
C VAL A 298 -12.28 0.39 14.81
N VAL A 299 -11.02 0.81 14.68
CA VAL A 299 -9.93 0.06 14.03
C VAL A 299 -8.73 -0.10 14.96
N ARG A 300 -7.77 -0.96 14.58
CA ARG A 300 -6.50 -1.15 15.29
C ARG A 300 -5.35 -1.15 14.29
N ALA A 301 -4.36 -0.30 14.55
CA ALA A 301 -3.07 -0.31 13.88
C ALA A 301 -2.04 -1.00 14.79
N PHE A 302 -1.27 -1.93 14.25
CA PHE A 302 -0.21 -2.67 14.91
C PHE A 302 1.12 -2.01 14.54
N LEU A 303 1.91 -1.65 15.55
CA LEU A 303 3.18 -0.96 15.40
C LEU A 303 4.33 -1.90 15.77
N ILE A 304 5.47 -1.73 15.11
CA ILE A 304 6.74 -2.30 15.56
C ILE A 304 6.95 -1.89 17.03
N PRO A 305 7.33 -2.83 17.91
CA PRO A 305 7.53 -2.52 19.31
C PRO A 305 8.90 -1.88 19.50
N ASN A 306 8.94 -0.57 19.30
CA ASN A 306 10.09 0.27 19.58
C ASN A 306 10.48 0.18 21.07
N GLU A 307 11.78 0.23 21.38
CA GLU A 307 12.27 0.14 22.77
C GLU A 307 11.79 1.28 23.67
N ASN A 308 11.44 2.44 23.08
CA ASN A 308 11.01 3.65 23.76
C ASN A 308 9.55 3.97 23.47
N GLU A 309 8.91 4.71 24.39
CA GLU A 309 7.60 5.30 24.15
C GLU A 309 7.62 6.29 22.97
N ILE A 310 6.55 6.29 22.17
CA ILE A 310 6.37 7.25 21.08
C ILE A 310 5.51 8.39 21.60
N ASP A 311 5.95 9.64 21.37
CA ASP A 311 5.14 10.81 21.69
C ASP A 311 3.92 10.90 20.76
N GLY A 312 2.74 11.15 21.32
CA GLY A 312 1.54 11.43 20.53
C GLY A 312 1.71 12.64 19.61
N SER A 313 2.56 13.62 19.97
CA SER A 313 2.89 14.73 19.07
C SER A 313 3.55 14.30 17.76
N ASN A 314 4.13 13.11 17.73
CA ASN A 314 4.81 12.56 16.56
C ASN A 314 3.88 11.66 15.73
N ILE A 315 2.64 11.42 16.17
CA ILE A 315 1.69 10.55 15.48
C ILE A 315 0.58 11.40 14.85
N LYS A 316 0.45 11.33 13.53
CA LYS A 316 -0.64 11.92 12.75
C LYS A 316 -1.54 10.81 12.22
N ILE A 317 -2.82 10.84 12.57
CA ILE A 317 -3.82 9.95 12.00
C ILE A 317 -4.54 10.66 10.86
N THR A 318 -4.52 10.05 9.68
CA THR A 318 -5.25 10.54 8.51
C THR A 318 -6.46 9.64 8.26
N VAL A 319 -7.66 10.21 8.14
CA VAL A 319 -8.87 9.47 7.77
C VAL A 319 -9.28 9.86 6.34
N ALA A 320 -9.31 8.86 5.46
CA ALA A 320 -9.68 9.01 4.06
C ALA A 320 -11.13 8.59 3.80
N THR A 321 -11.83 9.38 2.99
CA THR A 321 -13.23 9.16 2.62
C THR A 321 -13.42 9.43 1.13
N SER A 322 -14.53 8.96 0.55
CA SER A 322 -14.84 9.29 -0.86
C SER A 322 -15.08 10.80 -1.08
N GLY A 323 -15.34 11.57 -0.01
CA GLY A 323 -15.44 13.03 -0.05
C GLY A 323 -14.10 13.77 0.06
N GLY A 324 -13.04 13.15 0.57
CA GLY A 324 -11.74 13.76 0.86
C GLY A 324 -11.10 13.21 2.14
N THR A 325 -9.97 13.79 2.55
CA THR A 325 -9.18 13.40 3.74
C THR A 325 -9.29 14.43 4.87
N VAL A 326 -9.05 13.97 6.10
CA VAL A 326 -8.80 14.83 7.28
C VAL A 326 -7.67 14.25 8.12
N HIS A 327 -6.97 15.11 8.86
CA HIS A 327 -5.75 14.77 9.59
C HIS A 327 -5.88 15.16 11.08
N LYS A 328 -5.39 14.32 11.98
CA LYS A 328 -5.29 14.64 13.40
C LYS A 328 -3.99 14.15 14.03
N THR A 329 -3.18 15.08 14.49
CA THR A 329 -1.98 14.84 15.31
C THR A 329 -2.39 14.58 16.76
N LEU A 330 -1.80 13.57 17.41
CA LEU A 330 -2.21 13.08 18.73
C LEU A 330 -1.62 13.89 19.90
N THR A 331 -1.65 15.21 19.79
CA THR A 331 -1.32 16.13 20.88
C THR A 331 -2.45 16.22 21.90
N THR A 332 -2.13 16.10 23.19
CA THR A 332 -3.00 16.55 24.29
C THR A 332 -2.60 17.97 24.71
N SER A 333 -3.44 18.65 25.49
CA SER A 333 -3.17 20.02 25.97
C SER A 333 -1.92 20.17 26.85
N ASP A 334 -1.34 19.06 27.29
CA ASP A 334 -0.13 18.92 28.08
C ASP A 334 0.95 18.03 27.41
N ASN A 335 0.75 17.57 26.17
CA ASN A 335 1.59 16.60 25.46
C ASN A 335 1.92 15.32 26.26
N SER A 336 0.96 14.82 27.04
CA SER A 336 1.09 13.63 27.89
C SER A 336 0.68 12.32 27.22
N PHE A 337 0.03 12.33 26.04
CA PHE A 337 -0.31 11.09 25.35
C PHE A 337 0.95 10.40 24.81
N LYS A 338 1.19 9.18 25.27
CA LYS A 338 2.31 8.32 24.85
C LYS A 338 1.80 6.99 24.36
N ILE A 339 2.34 6.50 23.25
CA ILE A 339 2.17 5.11 22.86
C ILE A 339 3.27 4.31 23.55
N LEU A 340 2.87 3.51 24.55
CA LEU A 340 3.78 2.69 25.34
C LEU A 340 4.09 1.36 24.61
N PRO A 341 5.35 0.89 24.59
CA PRO A 341 5.72 -0.39 23.98
C PRO A 341 4.95 -1.57 24.59
N HIS A 342 4.61 -2.54 23.73
CA HIS A 342 3.89 -3.78 24.09
C HIS A 342 2.50 -3.58 24.70
N LYS A 343 1.88 -2.41 24.50
CA LYS A 343 0.55 -2.07 25.03
C LYS A 343 -0.41 -1.61 23.94
N VAL A 344 -1.70 -1.64 24.27
CA VAL A 344 -2.75 -1.01 23.47
C VAL A 344 -3.03 0.40 24.00
N SER A 345 -2.79 1.39 23.16
CA SER A 345 -3.15 2.79 23.38
C SER A 345 -4.46 3.09 22.64
N ARG A 346 -5.42 3.78 23.27
CA ARG A 346 -6.72 4.10 22.65
C ARG A 346 -6.84 5.58 22.36
N VAL A 347 -7.41 5.93 21.21
CA VAL A 347 -7.73 7.32 20.84
C VAL A 347 -9.11 7.42 20.18
N THR A 348 -9.91 8.38 20.62
CA THR A 348 -11.13 8.81 19.93
C THR A 348 -10.83 10.09 19.16
N LEU A 349 -11.03 10.07 17.85
CA LEU A 349 -10.84 11.23 16.99
C LEU A 349 -12.03 12.20 17.07
N PRO A 350 -11.83 13.47 16.66
CA PRO A 350 -12.93 14.39 16.39
C PRO A 350 -13.94 13.78 15.42
N THR A 351 -15.19 14.26 15.48
CA THR A 351 -16.22 13.85 14.52
C THR A 351 -15.85 14.33 13.11
N LEU A 352 -15.96 13.47 12.10
CA LEU A 352 -15.66 13.77 10.70
C LEU A 352 -16.44 15.02 10.20
N PRO A 353 -15.87 15.87 9.34
CA PRO A 353 -16.59 17.02 8.81
C PRO A 353 -17.61 16.59 7.74
N THR A 354 -18.54 17.51 7.42
CA THR A 354 -19.49 17.35 6.29
C THR A 354 -18.99 17.96 4.99
N GLN A 355 -17.86 18.66 5.03
CA GLN A 355 -17.18 19.28 3.90
C GLN A 355 -15.68 19.04 4.04
N TYR A 356 -15.00 18.78 2.93
CA TYR A 356 -13.56 18.55 2.88
C TYR A 356 -12.87 19.72 2.18
N ASN A 357 -11.69 20.09 2.64
CA ASN A 357 -10.85 21.11 2.02
C ASN A 357 -10.19 20.58 0.72
N VAL A 358 -9.35 21.39 0.10
CA VAL A 358 -8.56 20.99 -1.07
C VAL A 358 -7.68 19.79 -0.71
N ASN A 359 -7.77 18.70 -1.47
CA ASN A 359 -7.01 17.49 -1.20
C ASN A 359 -5.54 17.65 -1.64
N TYR A 360 -4.64 17.98 -0.70
CA TYR A 360 -3.19 18.09 -0.90
C TYR A 360 -2.44 16.83 -0.43
N TRP A 361 -2.78 15.68 -1.00
CA TRP A 361 -2.29 14.37 -0.55
C TRP A 361 -0.79 14.15 -0.75
N MET A 362 -0.16 14.70 -1.80
CA MET A 362 1.28 14.54 -2.03
C MET A 362 2.10 15.20 -0.90
N SER A 363 1.55 16.24 -0.29
CA SER A 363 2.13 16.95 0.87
C SER A 363 2.01 16.19 2.19
N SER A 364 1.34 15.03 2.19
CA SER A 364 1.49 14.01 3.22
C SER A 364 2.35 12.82 2.75
N LEU A 365 3.20 12.97 1.73
CA LEU A 365 4.18 11.94 1.32
C LEU A 365 5.62 12.30 1.74
N ASP A 366 6.44 11.28 1.96
CA ASP A 366 7.90 11.43 2.08
C ASP A 366 8.47 12.02 0.76
N PRO A 367 9.15 13.17 0.79
CA PRO A 367 9.59 13.86 -0.42
C PRO A 367 10.74 13.15 -1.15
N ASP A 368 11.42 12.16 -0.56
CA ASP A 368 12.45 11.37 -1.23
C ASP A 368 11.89 10.21 -2.07
N ILE A 369 10.56 10.00 -2.10
CA ILE A 369 9.92 8.97 -2.94
C ILE A 369 10.16 9.25 -4.42
N TYR A 370 10.54 8.21 -5.18
CA TYR A 370 10.75 8.29 -6.63
C TYR A 370 9.44 8.45 -7.40
N LEU A 371 9.42 9.28 -8.45
CA LEU A 371 8.18 9.59 -9.18
C LEU A 371 7.52 8.37 -9.87
N THR A 372 8.31 7.36 -10.20
CA THR A 372 7.86 6.10 -10.81
C THR A 372 7.13 5.18 -9.82
N GLU A 373 7.32 5.38 -8.51
CA GLU A 373 6.63 4.63 -7.45
C GLU A 373 5.21 5.17 -7.16
N LEU A 374 4.88 6.35 -7.68
CA LEU A 374 3.62 7.01 -7.36
C LEU A 374 2.43 6.48 -8.16
N SER A 375 1.29 6.41 -7.49
CA SER A 375 -0.03 6.20 -8.07
C SER A 375 -0.76 7.54 -8.12
N ILE A 376 -0.94 8.10 -9.32
CA ILE A 376 -1.44 9.47 -9.50
C ILE A 376 -2.79 9.45 -10.22
N PRO A 377 -3.86 10.05 -9.65
CA PRO A 377 -5.14 10.16 -10.32
C PRO A 377 -5.07 11.15 -11.48
N GLY A 378 -5.62 10.75 -12.63
CA GLY A 378 -5.58 11.52 -13.87
C GLY A 378 -6.94 11.68 -14.56
N SER A 379 -7.08 12.79 -15.29
CA SER A 379 -8.29 13.11 -16.08
C SER A 379 -8.07 12.84 -17.57
N LYS A 380 -8.77 11.84 -18.14
CA LYS A 380 -8.79 11.66 -19.60
C LYS A 380 -9.60 12.80 -20.23
N PHE A 381 -9.04 13.44 -21.26
CA PHE A 381 -9.67 14.58 -21.96
C PHE A 381 -10.12 15.71 -21.01
N THR A 382 -9.25 16.10 -20.08
CA THR A 382 -9.43 17.08 -18.99
C THR A 382 -10.51 18.15 -19.19
N ASN A 383 -10.52 18.82 -20.35
CA ASN A 383 -11.40 19.97 -20.63
C ASN A 383 -12.67 19.63 -21.44
N THR A 384 -12.99 18.36 -21.69
CA THR A 384 -14.11 17.96 -22.54
C THR A 384 -15.32 17.53 -21.71
N SER A 385 -16.38 18.32 -21.74
CA SER A 385 -17.53 18.21 -20.83
C SER A 385 -18.31 16.88 -20.88
N SER A 386 -18.24 16.15 -22.00
CA SER A 386 -18.83 14.81 -22.12
C SER A 386 -18.05 13.74 -21.33
N TYR A 387 -16.76 13.99 -21.07
CA TYR A 387 -15.84 13.10 -20.35
C TYR A 387 -15.52 13.60 -18.94
N GLN A 388 -15.53 14.91 -18.70
CA GLN A 388 -15.29 15.52 -17.39
C GLN A 388 -16.41 16.51 -17.04
N PRO A 389 -17.22 16.27 -15.99
CA PRO A 389 -18.41 17.08 -15.70
C PRO A 389 -18.08 18.39 -14.97
N THR A 390 -16.83 18.57 -14.56
CA THR A 390 -16.32 19.69 -13.76
C THR A 390 -15.07 20.27 -14.43
N GLY A 391 -14.78 21.56 -14.22
CA GLY A 391 -13.55 22.18 -14.71
C GLY A 391 -12.30 21.74 -13.94
N THR A 392 -11.12 22.02 -14.51
CA THR A 392 -9.80 21.60 -14.00
C THR A 392 -9.54 21.99 -12.55
N GLU A 393 -10.04 23.15 -12.08
CA GLU A 393 -9.96 23.56 -10.68
C GLU A 393 -10.59 22.53 -9.73
N GLN A 394 -11.79 22.04 -10.04
CA GLN A 394 -12.47 21.07 -9.20
C GLN A 394 -11.84 19.69 -9.31
N GLN A 395 -11.39 19.29 -10.51
CA GLN A 395 -10.64 18.04 -10.71
C GLN A 395 -9.37 18.04 -9.83
N TYR A 396 -8.63 19.16 -9.79
CA TYR A 396 -7.48 19.33 -8.90
C TYR A 396 -7.86 19.26 -7.42
N LYS A 397 -8.94 19.95 -7.00
CA LYS A 397 -9.44 19.89 -5.61
C LYS A 397 -9.86 18.48 -5.19
N ASP A 398 -10.42 17.70 -6.11
CA ASP A 398 -10.84 16.32 -5.90
C ASP A 398 -9.65 15.33 -5.85
N GLY A 399 -8.44 15.78 -6.20
CA GLY A 399 -7.17 15.05 -6.03
C GLY A 399 -6.40 14.76 -7.32
N VAL A 400 -6.91 15.16 -8.49
CA VAL A 400 -6.23 14.94 -9.79
C VAL A 400 -4.93 15.74 -9.86
N ARG A 401 -3.86 15.08 -10.32
CA ARG A 401 -2.54 15.72 -10.59
C ARG A 401 -1.98 15.41 -11.98
N ALA A 402 -2.59 14.49 -12.72
CA ALA A 402 -2.20 14.17 -14.09
C ALA A 402 -3.29 14.60 -15.10
N PHE A 403 -2.94 15.43 -16.07
CA PHE A 403 -3.90 16.05 -17.00
C PHE A 403 -3.56 15.72 -18.46
N ILE A 404 -4.47 15.10 -19.21
CA ILE A 404 -4.33 14.98 -20.67
C ILE A 404 -4.98 16.19 -21.36
N LEU A 405 -4.17 16.94 -22.11
CA LEU A 405 -4.58 18.09 -22.92
C LEU A 405 -4.49 17.73 -24.41
N HIS A 406 -5.63 17.74 -25.10
CA HIS A 406 -5.69 17.60 -26.55
C HIS A 406 -5.42 18.94 -27.21
N THR A 407 -4.42 18.97 -28.08
CA THR A 407 -3.87 20.22 -28.62
C THR A 407 -3.74 20.22 -30.13
N GLN A 408 -3.84 21.42 -30.70
CA GLN A 408 -3.65 21.69 -32.12
C GLN A 408 -2.82 22.96 -32.26
N ALA A 409 -1.81 22.93 -33.11
CA ALA A 409 -0.98 24.09 -33.38
C ALA A 409 -1.28 24.71 -34.74
N SER A 410 -0.96 25.99 -34.86
CA SER A 410 -0.93 26.72 -36.12
C SER A 410 0.35 27.54 -36.18
N ARG A 411 0.76 28.00 -37.37
CA ARG A 411 1.87 28.93 -37.54
C ARG A 411 1.54 30.04 -38.53
N ASN A 412 2.05 31.23 -38.27
CA ASN A 412 1.93 32.39 -39.15
C ASN A 412 3.32 32.89 -39.55
N TRP A 413 3.49 33.37 -40.78
CA TRP A 413 4.75 33.98 -41.20
C TRP A 413 4.78 35.45 -40.78
N VAL A 414 5.72 35.79 -39.92
CA VAL A 414 5.97 37.16 -39.46
C VAL A 414 7.13 37.74 -40.26
N VAL A 415 7.04 39.02 -40.62
CA VAL A 415 8.04 39.71 -41.44
C VAL A 415 8.81 40.69 -40.55
N ASP A 416 10.08 40.38 -40.29
CA ASP A 416 10.98 41.19 -39.46
C ASP A 416 11.73 42.25 -40.29
N GLY A 417 11.87 42.00 -41.60
CA GLY A 417 12.61 42.86 -42.51
C GLY A 417 12.30 42.59 -43.98
N PHE A 418 12.98 43.29 -44.88
CA PHE A 418 12.65 43.24 -46.32
C PHE A 418 12.89 41.86 -46.98
N PHE A 419 13.75 41.04 -46.38
CA PHE A 419 14.02 39.64 -46.77
C PHE A 419 14.09 38.71 -45.53
N GLU A 420 13.61 39.17 -44.38
CA GLU A 420 13.77 38.49 -43.08
C GLU A 420 12.40 38.29 -42.44
N GLY A 421 12.24 37.15 -41.77
CA GLY A 421 11.00 36.74 -41.16
C GLY A 421 11.14 35.38 -40.48
N HIS A 422 10.19 35.06 -39.60
CA HIS A 422 10.13 33.81 -38.87
C HIS A 422 8.72 33.22 -38.92
N TRP A 423 8.59 31.97 -38.50
CA TRP A 423 7.30 31.38 -38.18
C TRP A 423 7.02 31.62 -36.71
N ASP A 424 5.90 32.28 -36.42
CA ASP A 424 5.30 32.46 -35.10
C ASP A 424 4.28 31.34 -34.90
N TYR A 425 4.39 30.59 -33.80
CA TYR A 425 3.56 29.41 -33.52
C TYR A 425 2.54 29.68 -32.42
N SER A 426 1.36 29.06 -32.54
CA SER A 426 0.34 29.12 -31.48
C SER A 426 -0.34 27.78 -31.27
N VAL A 427 -0.41 27.33 -30.02
CA VAL A 427 -0.99 26.07 -29.57
C VAL A 427 -2.31 26.30 -28.83
N SER A 428 -3.37 25.76 -29.41
CA SER A 428 -4.71 25.73 -28.81
C SER A 428 -4.95 24.42 -28.06
N VAL A 429 -5.72 24.49 -26.97
CA VAL A 429 -6.21 23.34 -26.20
C VAL A 429 -7.70 23.18 -26.48
N ASN A 430 -8.09 21.97 -26.90
CA ASN A 430 -9.46 21.63 -27.22
C ASN A 430 -10.38 21.90 -26.01
N ASN A 431 -11.41 22.73 -26.23
CA ASN A 431 -12.37 23.19 -25.21
C ASN A 431 -11.79 24.05 -24.06
N ALA A 432 -10.57 24.59 -24.14
CA ALA A 432 -9.95 25.33 -23.03
C ALA A 432 -9.20 26.63 -23.37
N GLY A 433 -9.11 27.02 -24.65
CA GLY A 433 -8.37 28.22 -25.07
C GLY A 433 -6.96 27.89 -25.53
N THR A 434 -5.95 28.56 -24.99
CA THR A 434 -4.52 28.34 -25.32
C THR A 434 -3.84 27.34 -24.37
N LEU A 435 -2.68 26.83 -24.79
CA LEU A 435 -1.82 26.00 -23.95
C LEU A 435 -1.31 26.77 -22.73
N LYS A 436 -0.78 27.98 -22.94
CA LYS A 436 -0.34 28.89 -21.87
C LYS A 436 -1.42 29.14 -20.81
N GLU A 437 -2.65 29.44 -21.19
CA GLU A 437 -3.75 29.64 -20.23
C GLU A 437 -4.02 28.39 -19.37
N SER A 438 -3.97 27.20 -20.00
CA SER A 438 -4.19 25.92 -19.29
C SER A 438 -3.07 25.63 -18.30
N PHE A 439 -1.81 25.83 -18.69
CA PHE A 439 -0.65 25.69 -17.80
C PHE A 439 -0.68 26.71 -16.67
N LYS A 440 -1.03 27.97 -16.95
CA LYS A 440 -1.10 29.03 -15.95
C LYS A 440 -2.13 28.75 -14.84
N GLN A 441 -3.26 28.13 -15.19
CA GLN A 441 -4.25 27.67 -14.19
C GLN A 441 -3.68 26.59 -13.26
N ILE A 442 -3.00 25.58 -13.82
CA ILE A 442 -2.39 24.50 -13.02
C ILE A 442 -1.27 25.06 -12.13
N ALA A 443 -0.45 25.98 -12.64
CA ALA A 443 0.58 26.68 -11.87
C ALA A 443 -0.01 27.45 -10.67
N GLN A 444 -1.19 28.09 -10.86
CA GLN A 444 -1.90 28.77 -9.76
C GLN A 444 -2.38 27.81 -8.68
N TYR A 445 -2.80 26.58 -9.03
CA TYR A 445 -3.22 25.59 -8.04
C TYR A 445 -2.05 25.08 -7.19
N LEU A 446 -0.87 24.92 -7.80
CA LEU A 446 0.37 24.58 -7.10
C LEU A 446 0.83 25.73 -6.18
N GLU A 447 0.75 26.98 -6.64
CA GLU A 447 1.03 28.17 -5.81
C GLU A 447 0.09 28.27 -4.61
N ASN A 448 -1.19 27.96 -4.79
CA ASN A 448 -2.18 27.96 -3.71
C ASN A 448 -1.86 26.88 -2.65
N ALA A 449 -1.37 25.71 -3.06
CA ALA A 449 -0.92 24.66 -2.15
C ALA A 449 0.34 25.08 -1.37
N GLU A 450 1.36 25.60 -2.05
CA GLU A 450 2.57 26.14 -1.45
C GLU A 450 2.25 27.26 -0.43
N THR A 451 1.35 28.17 -0.79
CA THR A 451 0.88 29.27 0.06
C THR A 451 0.06 28.79 1.27
N ALA A 452 -0.60 27.63 1.19
CA ALA A 452 -1.27 27.03 2.33
C ALA A 452 -0.23 26.47 3.33
N PHE A 453 0.60 25.54 2.87
CA PHE A 453 1.61 24.87 3.71
C PHE A 453 2.62 25.85 4.32
N ALA A 454 3.03 26.90 3.58
CA ALA A 454 3.97 27.90 4.09
C ALA A 454 3.42 28.69 5.31
N LYS A 455 2.09 28.84 5.46
CA LYS A 455 1.49 29.50 6.64
C LYS A 455 1.61 28.65 7.90
N GLU A 456 1.71 27.34 7.75
CA GLU A 456 1.91 26.36 8.83
C GLU A 456 3.40 26.11 9.11
N GLY A 457 4.31 26.79 8.40
CA GLY A 457 5.75 26.55 8.49
C GLY A 457 6.23 25.29 7.76
N LYS A 458 5.43 24.74 6.84
CA LYS A 458 5.68 23.50 6.11
C LYS A 458 5.97 23.76 4.64
N VAL A 459 6.34 22.69 3.92
CA VAL A 459 6.57 22.68 2.48
C VAL A 459 5.48 21.85 1.80
N SER A 460 4.90 22.39 0.74
CA SER A 460 4.00 21.63 -0.16
C SER A 460 4.82 20.73 -1.06
N ASN A 461 4.43 19.45 -1.15
CA ASN A 461 5.02 18.49 -2.07
C ASN A 461 4.16 18.31 -3.35
N GLU A 462 3.07 19.06 -3.51
CA GLU A 462 2.21 18.97 -4.69
C GLU A 462 3.00 19.30 -5.97
N PHE A 463 2.89 18.45 -6.99
CA PHE A 463 3.34 18.72 -8.35
C PHE A 463 2.27 18.27 -9.34
N ALA A 464 2.38 18.67 -10.60
CA ALA A 464 1.48 18.22 -11.66
C ALA A 464 2.23 17.60 -12.83
N LEU A 465 1.60 16.62 -13.51
CA LEU A 465 2.01 16.17 -14.83
C LEU A 465 0.98 16.60 -15.86
N VAL A 466 1.45 17.25 -16.93
CA VAL A 466 0.62 17.62 -18.08
C VAL A 466 1.08 16.85 -19.29
N MET A 467 0.22 15.96 -19.79
CA MET A 467 0.41 15.25 -21.04
C MET A 467 -0.23 16.04 -22.18
N VAL A 468 0.61 16.45 -23.15
CA VAL A 468 0.21 17.21 -24.33
C VAL A 468 0.12 16.24 -25.51
N THR A 469 -1.09 16.06 -26.05
CA THR A 469 -1.35 15.07 -27.11
C THR A 469 -1.82 15.78 -28.39
N TYR A 470 -1.24 15.38 -29.52
CA TYR A 470 -1.61 15.88 -30.84
C TYR A 470 -3.02 15.43 -31.24
N LYS A 471 -3.94 16.39 -31.42
CA LYS A 471 -5.26 16.14 -32.02
C LYS A 471 -5.12 16.22 -33.55
N LYS A 472 -5.09 15.04 -34.19
CA LYS A 472 -5.05 14.87 -35.65
C LYS A 472 -6.10 15.73 -36.35
N ASP A 473 -5.67 16.52 -37.32
CA ASP A 473 -6.55 17.37 -38.14
C ASP A 473 -6.03 17.55 -39.57
N GLY A 474 -6.94 17.72 -40.52
CA GLY A 474 -6.67 18.16 -41.88
C GLY A 474 -6.04 17.17 -42.85
N LEU A 475 -5.75 17.71 -44.04
CA LEU A 475 -4.94 17.10 -45.09
C LEU A 475 -3.47 17.49 -44.88
N LEU A 476 -2.53 16.65 -45.33
CA LEU A 476 -1.07 16.81 -45.15
C LEU A 476 -0.58 16.61 -43.70
N GLU A 477 -0.85 15.41 -43.16
CA GLU A 477 -0.57 15.02 -41.78
C GLU A 477 0.87 15.28 -41.32
N SER A 478 1.89 14.95 -42.12
CA SER A 478 3.30 15.18 -41.74
C SER A 478 3.62 16.66 -41.44
N ILE A 479 3.09 17.59 -42.25
CA ILE A 479 3.30 19.03 -42.06
C ILE A 479 2.60 19.51 -40.79
N GLN A 480 1.42 18.97 -40.46
CA GLN A 480 0.72 19.33 -39.23
C GLN A 480 1.39 18.75 -37.98
N GLN A 481 1.98 17.55 -38.09
CA GLN A 481 2.83 16.97 -37.04
C GLN A 481 4.09 17.81 -36.81
N GLU A 482 4.76 18.27 -37.87
CA GLU A 482 5.88 19.22 -37.82
C GLU A 482 5.45 20.58 -37.21
N ILE A 483 4.29 21.13 -37.58
CA ILE A 483 3.81 22.39 -37.01
C ILE A 483 3.50 22.24 -35.52
N TRP A 484 2.92 21.10 -35.11
CA TRP A 484 2.58 20.81 -33.73
C TRP A 484 3.80 20.63 -32.83
N ILE A 485 4.78 19.81 -33.25
CA ILE A 485 5.98 19.58 -32.43
C ILE A 485 6.78 20.87 -32.21
N ASN A 486 6.93 21.70 -33.25
CA ASN A 486 7.60 23.00 -33.13
C ASN A 486 6.81 23.95 -32.21
N GLY A 487 5.48 24.04 -32.38
CA GLY A 487 4.65 24.93 -31.56
C GLY A 487 4.65 24.60 -30.07
N ILE A 488 4.61 23.30 -29.71
CA ILE A 488 4.73 22.93 -28.28
C ILE A 488 6.15 23.17 -27.74
N GLN A 489 7.19 23.06 -28.58
CA GLN A 489 8.56 23.37 -28.16
C GLN A 489 8.77 24.85 -27.89
N GLU A 490 8.23 25.71 -28.75
CA GLU A 490 8.28 27.17 -28.60
C GLU A 490 7.55 27.61 -27.33
N GLU A 491 6.26 27.33 -27.21
CA GLU A 491 5.46 27.78 -26.06
C GLU A 491 5.95 27.18 -24.73
N ILE A 492 6.43 25.93 -24.69
CA ILE A 492 6.97 25.33 -23.45
C ILE A 492 8.35 25.87 -23.10
N SER A 493 9.17 26.28 -24.08
CA SER A 493 10.43 26.98 -23.79
C SER A 493 10.16 28.35 -23.16
N GLU A 494 9.24 29.13 -23.74
CA GLU A 494 8.84 30.42 -23.17
C GLU A 494 8.20 30.28 -21.77
N MET A 495 7.41 29.23 -21.53
CA MET A 495 6.87 28.92 -20.20
C MET A 495 7.94 28.43 -19.21
N ALA A 496 9.06 27.86 -19.69
CA ALA A 496 10.18 27.49 -18.81
C ALA A 496 11.01 28.73 -18.39
N ASP A 497 11.16 29.70 -19.29
CA ASP A 497 11.84 30.98 -19.00
C ASP A 497 11.04 31.89 -18.05
N ASP A 498 9.71 31.77 -18.00
CA ASP A 498 8.86 32.47 -17.00
C ASP A 498 8.53 31.55 -15.79
N PRO A 499 9.16 31.78 -14.61
CA PRO A 499 8.94 30.94 -13.43
C PRO A 499 7.48 30.95 -12.93
N SER A 500 6.66 31.90 -13.39
CA SER A 500 5.24 32.00 -13.04
C SER A 500 4.36 30.90 -13.67
N TYR A 501 4.88 30.13 -14.64
CA TYR A 501 4.26 28.88 -15.15
C TYR A 501 4.74 27.63 -14.41
N ARG A 502 5.77 27.75 -13.56
CA ARG A 502 6.28 26.67 -12.70
C ARG A 502 6.66 25.39 -13.48
N ILE A 503 7.15 25.49 -14.71
CA ILE A 503 7.67 24.32 -15.44
C ILE A 503 8.88 23.73 -14.69
N TYR A 504 9.01 22.40 -14.66
CA TYR A 504 10.23 21.71 -14.21
C TYR A 504 11.23 21.63 -15.39
N ASP A 505 12.42 22.18 -15.22
CA ASP A 505 13.38 22.47 -16.30
C ASP A 505 14.62 21.53 -16.33
N SER A 506 14.72 20.62 -15.37
CA SER A 506 15.85 19.69 -15.20
C SER A 506 15.52 18.28 -15.70
N GLU A 507 16.54 17.45 -16.01
CA GLU A 507 16.31 16.08 -16.53
C GLU A 507 15.48 15.24 -15.54
N VAL A 508 14.32 14.73 -15.99
CA VAL A 508 13.57 13.70 -15.24
C VAL A 508 14.20 12.34 -15.52
N THR A 509 14.56 11.61 -14.46
CA THR A 509 15.27 10.33 -14.48
C THR A 509 14.62 9.34 -13.50
N PRO A 510 15.03 8.05 -13.47
CA PRO A 510 14.57 7.11 -12.43
C PRO A 510 14.89 7.55 -10.99
N GLU A 511 15.88 8.44 -10.82
CA GLU A 511 16.32 8.96 -9.52
C GLU A 511 15.62 10.28 -9.13
N THR A 512 14.70 10.77 -9.97
CA THR A 512 13.94 11.99 -9.68
C THR A 512 12.85 11.69 -8.65
N THR A 513 12.79 12.53 -7.64
CA THR A 513 11.92 12.40 -6.46
C THR A 513 10.86 13.48 -6.42
N ILE A 514 9.92 13.36 -5.48
CA ILE A 514 8.95 14.42 -5.15
C ILE A 514 9.67 15.73 -4.77
N GLU A 515 10.76 15.69 -3.99
CA GLU A 515 11.53 16.87 -3.58
C GLU A 515 12.05 17.66 -4.79
N ASP A 516 12.50 16.96 -5.84
CA ASP A 516 13.06 17.59 -7.03
C ASP A 516 11.98 18.37 -7.82
N VAL A 517 10.73 17.93 -7.80
CA VAL A 517 9.63 18.47 -8.66
C VAL A 517 8.51 19.19 -7.93
N ARG A 518 8.53 19.25 -6.59
CA ARG A 518 7.46 19.91 -5.81
C ARG A 518 7.24 21.36 -6.22
N GLY A 519 5.98 21.77 -6.26
CA GLY A 519 5.55 23.09 -6.72
C GLY A 519 5.72 23.34 -8.23
N ARG A 520 6.08 22.31 -9.04
CA ARG A 520 6.33 22.40 -10.48
C ARG A 520 5.39 21.53 -11.34
N ILE A 521 5.43 21.78 -12.65
CA ILE A 521 4.72 21.04 -13.69
C ILE A 521 5.72 20.28 -14.56
N ILE A 522 5.56 18.96 -14.64
CA ILE A 522 6.29 18.08 -15.56
C ILE A 522 5.52 18.02 -16.88
N VAL A 523 6.20 18.28 -18.00
CA VAL A 523 5.62 18.24 -19.34
C VAL A 523 5.96 16.92 -20.02
N LYS A 524 4.95 16.25 -20.59
CA LYS A 524 5.11 15.01 -21.36
C LYS A 524 4.35 15.12 -22.68
N ALA A 525 4.94 14.71 -23.79
CA ALA A 525 4.30 14.71 -25.10
C ALA A 525 4.33 13.32 -25.75
N ASN A 526 3.19 12.92 -26.32
CA ASN A 526 3.14 11.80 -27.25
C ASN A 526 3.60 12.28 -28.63
N VAL A 527 4.54 11.57 -29.24
CA VAL A 527 4.89 11.74 -30.65
C VAL A 527 4.36 10.57 -31.46
N ASN A 528 3.89 10.81 -32.68
CA ASN A 528 3.14 9.82 -33.47
C ASN A 528 3.92 9.27 -34.68
N SER A 529 5.07 9.86 -35.02
CA SER A 529 5.91 9.43 -36.15
C SER A 529 7.29 10.09 -36.10
N ASP A 530 8.18 9.67 -37.01
CA ASP A 530 9.49 10.30 -37.21
C ASP A 530 9.41 11.75 -37.75
N HIS A 531 8.26 12.24 -38.20
CA HIS A 531 8.05 13.66 -38.52
C HIS A 531 8.07 14.57 -37.28
N MET A 532 8.02 13.97 -36.08
CA MET A 532 8.16 14.68 -34.80
C MET A 532 9.53 14.44 -34.14
N VAL A 533 10.55 14.02 -34.88
CA VAL A 533 11.95 13.95 -34.38
C VAL A 533 12.42 15.34 -33.97
N THR A 534 13.01 15.44 -32.78
CA THR A 534 13.53 16.70 -32.24
C THR A 534 15.03 16.57 -32.00
N THR A 535 15.80 17.59 -32.41
CA THR A 535 17.27 17.54 -32.38
C THR A 535 17.84 18.91 -32.04
N GLY A 536 18.64 18.98 -30.98
CA GLY A 536 19.13 20.26 -30.43
C GLY A 536 18.05 21.05 -29.69
N ALA A 537 16.92 20.40 -29.35
CA ALA A 537 15.82 21.02 -28.63
C ALA A 537 16.17 21.19 -27.14
N THR A 538 15.66 22.28 -26.55
CA THR A 538 15.87 22.67 -25.15
C THR A 538 14.58 22.67 -24.32
N ALA A 539 13.41 22.68 -24.95
CA ALA A 539 12.10 22.67 -24.29
C ALA A 539 12.00 21.48 -23.32
N PRO A 540 11.76 21.70 -22.00
CA PRO A 540 11.78 20.65 -20.98
C PRO A 540 10.57 19.73 -21.08
N ILE A 541 10.62 18.80 -22.03
CA ILE A 541 9.54 17.88 -22.39
C ILE A 541 10.06 16.45 -22.39
N LEU A 542 9.30 15.55 -21.77
CA LEU A 542 9.47 14.10 -21.89
C LEU A 542 8.73 13.57 -23.13
N TYR A 543 9.43 12.90 -24.03
CA TYR A 543 8.87 12.38 -25.29
C TYR A 543 8.85 10.86 -25.33
N SER A 544 7.71 10.29 -25.71
CA SER A 544 7.56 8.85 -26.00
C SER A 544 6.79 8.65 -27.31
N LEU A 545 7.20 7.69 -28.14
CA LEU A 545 6.41 7.25 -29.28
C LEU A 545 5.08 6.66 -28.81
N TRP A 546 4.00 7.15 -29.41
CA TRP A 546 2.67 6.58 -29.36
C TRP A 546 2.33 6.05 -30.76
N GLU A 547 2.46 4.74 -30.96
CA GLU A 547 2.09 4.05 -32.20
C GLU A 547 1.10 2.94 -31.85
N GLY A 548 -0.19 3.27 -31.93
CA GLY A 548 -1.26 2.38 -31.50
C GLY A 548 -1.43 2.30 -29.97
N PRO A 549 -2.47 1.58 -29.49
CA PRO A 549 -2.91 1.64 -28.11
C PRO A 549 -1.98 0.95 -27.10
N TYR A 550 -1.11 0.04 -27.54
CA TYR A 550 -0.23 -0.80 -26.70
C TYR A 550 1.25 -0.72 -27.12
N GLY A 551 1.61 0.34 -27.84
CA GLY A 551 2.89 0.47 -28.51
C GLY A 551 3.01 -0.36 -29.81
N PRO A 552 4.05 -0.09 -30.61
CA PRO A 552 4.31 -0.80 -31.86
C PRO A 552 4.81 -2.24 -31.61
N GLU A 553 4.56 -3.13 -32.57
CA GLU A 553 5.19 -4.45 -32.58
C GLU A 553 6.70 -4.35 -32.86
N THR A 554 7.48 -5.24 -32.24
CA THR A 554 8.95 -5.33 -32.44
C THR A 554 9.33 -5.65 -33.88
N SER A 555 8.47 -6.40 -34.57
CA SER A 555 8.44 -6.51 -36.03
C SER A 555 7.02 -6.80 -36.48
N LYS A 556 6.62 -6.28 -37.64
CA LYS A 556 5.23 -6.31 -38.09
C LYS A 556 4.69 -7.74 -38.30
N GLY A 557 3.64 -8.10 -37.55
CA GLY A 557 3.03 -9.43 -37.55
C GLY A 557 3.69 -10.43 -36.59
N SER A 558 4.51 -9.95 -35.64
CA SER A 558 5.08 -10.76 -34.57
C SER A 558 4.11 -11.01 -33.41
N GLY A 559 3.12 -10.11 -33.22
CA GLY A 559 2.24 -10.13 -32.04
C GLY A 559 2.96 -9.87 -30.71
N ILE A 560 4.18 -9.33 -30.75
CA ILE A 560 4.97 -8.97 -29.57
C ILE A 560 5.21 -7.46 -29.60
N ASN A 561 4.55 -6.72 -28.72
CA ASN A 561 4.75 -5.28 -28.60
C ASN A 561 6.14 -4.97 -28.05
N TYR A 562 6.69 -3.84 -28.47
CA TYR A 562 7.99 -3.36 -28.04
C TYR A 562 8.07 -3.20 -26.52
N GLN A 563 7.06 -2.54 -25.94
CA GLN A 563 7.02 -2.28 -24.51
C GLN A 563 6.97 -3.56 -23.67
N ASP A 564 6.27 -4.60 -24.12
CA ASP A 564 6.18 -5.89 -23.42
C ASP A 564 7.53 -6.62 -23.39
N LYS A 565 8.31 -6.49 -24.47
CA LYS A 565 9.64 -7.08 -24.59
C LYS A 565 10.73 -6.33 -23.80
N PHE A 566 10.63 -5.00 -23.73
CA PHE A 566 11.69 -4.13 -23.20
C PHE A 566 11.33 -3.39 -21.90
N GLY A 567 10.16 -3.66 -21.30
CA GLY A 567 9.73 -2.99 -20.06
C GLY A 567 9.23 -1.56 -20.27
N GLY A 568 8.77 -1.21 -21.47
CA GLY A 568 8.27 0.14 -21.81
C GLY A 568 8.94 0.74 -23.04
N MET A 569 8.27 1.73 -23.63
CA MET A 569 8.87 2.59 -24.67
C MET A 569 9.97 3.46 -24.05
N PRO A 570 11.02 3.87 -24.80
CA PRO A 570 12.00 4.82 -24.29
C PRO A 570 11.34 6.18 -24.07
N LEU A 571 11.54 6.77 -22.89
CA LEU A 571 11.07 8.12 -22.56
C LEU A 571 12.26 9.08 -22.64
N TYR A 572 12.29 9.94 -23.63
CA TYR A 572 13.43 10.82 -23.93
C TYR A 572 13.25 12.21 -23.32
N TRP A 573 14.30 12.77 -22.74
CA TRP A 573 14.34 14.16 -22.28
C TRP A 573 14.74 15.10 -23.42
N GLN A 574 13.91 16.12 -23.71
CA GLN A 574 14.08 17.20 -24.72
C GLN A 574 14.18 16.75 -26.20
N ASN A 575 14.84 15.63 -26.50
CA ASN A 575 15.24 15.23 -27.85
C ASN A 575 14.73 13.81 -28.17
N TYR A 576 13.60 13.73 -28.89
CA TYR A 576 13.04 12.48 -29.39
C TYR A 576 13.83 11.95 -30.58
N GLN A 577 14.19 10.66 -30.52
CA GLN A 577 14.89 9.95 -31.60
C GLN A 577 13.92 9.05 -32.36
N ALA A 578 14.13 8.92 -33.67
CA ALA A 578 13.37 8.01 -34.53
C ALA A 578 13.35 6.58 -33.99
N TYR A 579 12.23 5.88 -34.17
CA TYR A 579 12.01 4.57 -33.55
C TYR A 579 12.73 3.43 -34.27
N ASP A 580 13.44 2.59 -33.50
CA ASP A 580 14.00 1.31 -33.96
C ASP A 580 13.50 0.16 -33.07
N GLY A 581 12.53 -0.60 -33.61
CA GLY A 581 11.89 -1.74 -32.94
C GLY A 581 12.80 -2.94 -32.65
N ASN A 582 14.04 -2.95 -33.15
CA ASN A 582 15.04 -3.97 -32.84
C ASN A 582 16.02 -3.55 -31.73
N SER A 583 16.14 -2.25 -31.45
CA SER A 583 16.97 -1.73 -30.36
C SER A 583 16.18 -1.67 -29.05
N ALA A 584 16.83 -1.79 -27.89
CA ALA A 584 16.17 -1.57 -26.60
C ALA A 584 15.90 -0.08 -26.29
N GLY A 585 16.36 0.84 -27.16
CA GLY A 585 16.42 2.28 -26.92
C GLY A 585 17.46 2.65 -25.85
N ASN A 586 18.18 3.76 -26.04
CA ASN A 586 19.18 4.24 -25.07
C ASN A 586 18.58 5.29 -24.12
N SER A 587 17.47 4.96 -23.43
CA SER A 587 16.94 5.81 -22.35
C SER A 587 17.13 5.16 -20.99
N LYS A 588 17.42 6.00 -20.00
CA LYS A 588 17.44 5.64 -18.57
C LYS A 588 16.03 5.46 -18.01
N LEU A 589 15.02 6.09 -18.61
CA LEU A 589 13.64 6.13 -18.15
C LEU A 589 12.72 5.60 -19.26
N ARG A 590 11.70 4.82 -18.88
CA ARG A 590 10.75 4.19 -19.78
C ARG A 590 9.32 4.65 -19.51
N TRP A 591 8.49 4.48 -20.52
CA TRP A 591 7.06 4.77 -20.51
C TRP A 591 6.30 3.55 -21.01
N TYR A 592 5.63 2.83 -20.11
CA TYR A 592 4.83 1.65 -20.44
C TYR A 592 3.35 2.04 -20.35
N TYR A 593 2.62 1.93 -21.45
CA TYR A 593 1.26 2.50 -21.54
C TYR A 593 0.23 1.56 -22.13
N GLN A 594 -1.03 1.76 -21.74
CA GLN A 594 -2.16 1.43 -22.58
C GLN A 594 -3.08 2.65 -22.69
N GLU A 595 -3.43 3.04 -23.92
CA GLU A 595 -4.30 4.18 -24.19
C GLU A 595 -5.26 3.85 -25.33
N VAL A 596 -6.53 3.64 -24.98
CA VAL A 596 -7.61 3.24 -25.91
C VAL A 596 -8.80 4.16 -25.71
N THR A 597 -9.06 5.04 -26.66
CA THR A 597 -10.17 6.00 -26.59
C THR A 597 -11.51 5.38 -26.96
N THR A 598 -11.57 4.55 -28.01
CA THR A 598 -12.83 3.95 -28.49
C THR A 598 -12.77 2.43 -28.49
N THR A 599 -13.85 1.80 -28.03
CA THR A 599 -14.00 0.34 -27.96
C THR A 599 -15.33 -0.12 -28.55
N SER A 600 -15.38 -1.35 -29.06
CA SER A 600 -16.63 -2.05 -29.39
C SER A 600 -16.47 -3.55 -29.09
N ASP A 601 -17.52 -4.35 -29.13
CA ASP A 601 -17.41 -5.81 -28.89
C ASP A 601 -16.66 -6.52 -30.03
N SER A 602 -16.70 -5.94 -31.24
CA SER A 602 -16.07 -6.50 -32.44
C SER A 602 -14.75 -5.83 -32.84
N GLY A 603 -14.44 -4.66 -32.29
CA GLY A 603 -13.38 -3.78 -32.78
C GLY A 603 -13.75 -3.04 -34.09
N SER A 604 -14.95 -3.23 -34.66
CA SER A 604 -15.43 -2.40 -35.77
C SER A 604 -15.64 -0.96 -35.29
N ASP A 605 -15.23 -0.01 -36.12
CA ASP A 605 -15.42 1.44 -35.91
C ASP A 605 -14.93 1.94 -34.54
N ALA A 606 -13.88 1.28 -34.02
CA ALA A 606 -13.24 1.53 -32.73
C ALA A 606 -11.73 1.25 -32.83
N GLU A 607 -10.95 1.74 -31.86
CA GLU A 607 -9.50 1.51 -31.79
C GLU A 607 -9.14 0.08 -31.33
N ALA A 608 -9.97 -0.51 -30.47
CA ALA A 608 -9.77 -1.88 -29.98
C ALA A 608 -11.11 -2.56 -29.63
N THR A 609 -11.06 -3.86 -29.29
CA THR A 609 -12.20 -4.51 -28.62
C THR A 609 -12.28 -4.07 -27.16
N PHE A 610 -13.48 -4.06 -26.57
CA PHE A 610 -13.65 -3.79 -25.14
C PHE A 610 -12.87 -4.80 -24.27
N GLN A 611 -12.86 -6.08 -24.64
CA GLN A 611 -12.09 -7.10 -23.93
C GLN A 611 -10.57 -6.84 -24.01
N SER A 612 -10.04 -6.46 -25.17
CA SER A 612 -8.62 -6.13 -25.30
C SER A 612 -8.21 -4.95 -24.41
N LYS A 613 -9.10 -3.96 -24.24
CA LYS A 613 -8.86 -2.85 -23.30
C LYS A 613 -8.83 -3.35 -21.85
N VAL A 614 -9.79 -4.19 -21.47
CA VAL A 614 -9.84 -4.85 -20.15
C VAL A 614 -8.57 -5.66 -19.86
N ASP A 615 -8.12 -6.46 -20.82
CA ASP A 615 -6.92 -7.28 -20.71
C ASP A 615 -5.67 -6.38 -20.52
N ALA A 616 -5.59 -5.28 -21.28
CA ALA A 616 -4.50 -4.31 -21.18
C ALA A 616 -4.48 -3.57 -19.84
N ILE A 617 -5.63 -3.14 -19.30
CA ILE A 617 -5.74 -2.52 -17.97
C ILE A 617 -5.21 -3.48 -16.89
N THR A 618 -5.59 -4.76 -16.97
CA THR A 618 -5.19 -5.81 -16.01
C THR A 618 -3.70 -6.15 -16.13
N ASN A 619 -3.18 -6.21 -17.36
CA ASN A 619 -1.75 -6.40 -17.62
C ASN A 619 -0.91 -5.22 -17.10
N GLN A 620 -1.40 -3.98 -17.23
CA GLN A 620 -0.73 -2.78 -16.71
C GLN A 620 -0.52 -2.83 -15.19
N PHE A 621 -1.54 -3.25 -14.43
CA PHE A 621 -1.42 -3.46 -12.97
C PHE A 621 -0.44 -4.59 -12.63
N SER A 622 -0.47 -5.68 -13.40
CA SER A 622 0.46 -6.81 -13.23
C SER A 622 1.91 -6.40 -13.53
N MET A 623 2.14 -5.57 -14.56
CA MET A 623 3.46 -5.05 -14.93
C MET A 623 4.10 -4.23 -13.81
N GLY A 624 3.32 -3.42 -13.06
CA GLY A 624 3.84 -2.70 -11.90
C GLY A 624 4.37 -3.62 -10.81
N VAL A 625 3.64 -4.69 -10.50
CA VAL A 625 4.09 -5.73 -9.54
C VAL A 625 5.36 -6.44 -10.05
N ASP A 626 5.40 -6.77 -11.33
CA ASP A 626 6.56 -7.41 -11.96
C ASP A 626 7.82 -6.52 -11.98
N LEU A 627 7.67 -5.21 -12.19
CA LEU A 627 8.77 -4.25 -12.13
C LEU A 627 9.31 -4.10 -10.70
N TYR A 628 8.42 -3.98 -9.71
CA TYR A 628 8.79 -3.94 -8.29
C TYR A 628 9.55 -5.21 -7.87
N ARG A 629 9.05 -6.41 -8.22
CA ARG A 629 9.71 -7.69 -7.93
C ARG A 629 11.06 -7.89 -8.63
N LYS A 630 11.34 -7.12 -9.69
CA LYS A 630 12.64 -7.06 -10.39
C LYS A 630 13.57 -5.98 -9.82
N GLU A 631 13.16 -5.30 -8.75
CA GLU A 631 13.85 -4.15 -8.15
C GLU A 631 14.00 -2.94 -9.11
N SER A 632 13.25 -2.91 -10.22
CA SER A 632 13.30 -1.84 -11.23
C SER A 632 12.36 -0.68 -10.89
N HIS A 633 12.85 0.56 -10.92
CA HIS A 633 12.06 1.80 -10.76
C HIS A 633 12.27 2.77 -11.94
N ASP A 634 12.71 2.25 -13.08
CA ASP A 634 13.07 2.98 -14.30
C ASP A 634 11.91 3.13 -15.30
N THR A 635 10.69 2.72 -14.94
CA THR A 635 9.53 2.73 -15.83
C THR A 635 8.36 3.48 -15.19
N TRP A 636 7.85 4.50 -15.89
CA TRP A 636 6.59 5.15 -15.55
C TRP A 636 5.43 4.44 -16.26
N LEU A 637 4.45 4.01 -15.47
CA LEU A 637 3.25 3.33 -15.94
C LEU A 637 2.15 4.34 -16.27
N MET A 638 1.37 4.10 -17.33
CA MET A 638 0.16 4.83 -17.64
C MET A 638 -1.00 3.90 -18.00
N ASN A 639 -2.11 4.02 -17.27
CA ASN A 639 -3.30 3.19 -17.38
C ASN A 639 -4.52 4.05 -17.74
N ASP A 640 -5.01 3.96 -18.98
CA ASP A 640 -6.23 4.64 -19.42
C ASP A 640 -7.50 3.81 -19.16
N ILE A 641 -8.26 4.14 -18.11
CA ILE A 641 -9.58 3.53 -17.84
C ILE A 641 -10.76 4.34 -18.40
N GLY A 642 -10.50 5.46 -19.10
CA GLY A 642 -11.54 6.30 -19.69
C GLY A 642 -11.98 5.88 -21.10
N GLY A 643 -12.54 6.81 -21.88
CA GLY A 643 -12.94 6.58 -23.27
C GLY A 643 -14.42 6.24 -23.45
N GLU A 644 -14.77 5.58 -24.55
CA GLU A 644 -16.15 5.29 -24.96
C GLU A 644 -16.30 3.89 -25.56
N LYS A 645 -17.40 3.20 -25.25
CA LYS A 645 -17.86 1.99 -25.97
C LYS A 645 -18.89 2.39 -27.04
N THR A 646 -18.50 2.34 -28.31
CA THR A 646 -19.23 2.96 -29.43
C THR A 646 -20.49 2.21 -29.87
N ASP A 647 -20.63 0.93 -29.49
CA ASP A 647 -21.74 0.05 -29.87
C ASP A 647 -22.80 -0.15 -28.76
N VAL A 648 -22.78 0.67 -27.70
CA VAL A 648 -23.83 0.70 -26.66
C VAL A 648 -24.51 2.07 -26.55
N SER A 649 -25.83 2.06 -26.37
CA SER A 649 -26.67 3.27 -26.38
C SER A 649 -27.17 3.67 -24.99
N SER A 650 -27.80 2.76 -24.26
CA SER A 650 -28.22 2.95 -22.87
C SER A 650 -28.61 1.63 -22.22
N GLY A 651 -28.60 1.57 -20.89
CA GLY A 651 -29.03 0.39 -20.16
C GLY A 651 -28.62 0.40 -18.69
N THR A 652 -28.58 -0.79 -18.11
CA THR A 652 -28.09 -1.06 -16.75
C THR A 652 -26.93 -2.04 -16.85
N THR A 653 -25.85 -1.81 -16.11
CA THR A 653 -24.78 -2.81 -15.99
C THR A 653 -25.28 -4.04 -15.24
N SER A 654 -24.70 -5.20 -15.57
CA SER A 654 -25.06 -6.45 -14.90
C SER A 654 -23.83 -7.32 -14.74
N HIS A 655 -23.59 -7.88 -13.56
CA HIS A 655 -22.41 -8.72 -13.26
C HIS A 655 -22.35 -10.02 -14.08
N ASN A 656 -23.44 -10.36 -14.78
CA ASN A 656 -23.47 -11.44 -15.75
C ASN A 656 -22.78 -11.03 -17.08
N ARG A 657 -22.09 -11.98 -17.72
CA ARG A 657 -21.40 -11.87 -19.04
C ARG A 657 -20.03 -11.16 -19.05
N GLY A 658 -19.24 -11.24 -17.98
CA GLY A 658 -17.86 -10.73 -17.97
C GLY A 658 -17.71 -9.23 -17.72
N ASN A 659 -18.76 -8.63 -17.15
CA ASN A 659 -18.76 -7.26 -16.65
C ASN A 659 -18.30 -7.21 -15.19
N TYR A 660 -17.98 -6.01 -14.70
CA TYR A 660 -17.41 -5.78 -13.38
C TYR A 660 -18.42 -5.18 -12.41
N SER A 661 -19.32 -4.33 -12.91
CA SER A 661 -20.33 -3.62 -12.12
C SER A 661 -21.72 -4.24 -12.25
N ASP A 662 -22.62 -3.90 -11.33
CA ASP A 662 -24.01 -4.34 -11.31
C ASP A 662 -24.94 -3.18 -10.95
N GLY A 663 -26.08 -3.06 -11.65
CA GLY A 663 -27.13 -2.10 -11.32
C GLY A 663 -26.88 -0.64 -11.71
N ILE A 664 -25.73 -0.29 -12.29
CA ILE A 664 -25.40 1.10 -12.66
C ILE A 664 -26.12 1.48 -13.97
N GLN A 665 -26.93 2.54 -13.95
CA GLN A 665 -27.65 3.04 -15.12
C GLN A 665 -26.75 3.92 -16.00
N TYR A 666 -26.63 3.62 -17.29
CA TYR A 666 -25.83 4.39 -18.25
C TYR A 666 -26.67 4.87 -19.45
N SER A 667 -26.34 6.05 -19.97
CA SER A 667 -27.09 6.71 -21.06
C SER A 667 -26.31 6.88 -22.38
N ASN A 668 -25.09 6.36 -22.46
CA ASN A 668 -24.23 6.34 -23.66
C ASN A 668 -22.98 5.46 -23.40
N GLY A 669 -22.12 5.31 -24.40
CA GLY A 669 -20.86 4.58 -24.32
C GLY A 669 -19.85 5.12 -23.31
N ILE A 670 -19.75 6.44 -23.12
CA ILE A 670 -18.84 7.07 -22.13
C ILE A 670 -19.26 6.68 -20.71
N GLU A 671 -20.57 6.69 -20.43
CA GLU A 671 -21.15 6.28 -19.15
C GLU A 671 -21.04 4.77 -18.92
N TYR A 672 -21.15 3.94 -19.96
CA TYR A 672 -20.88 2.50 -19.87
C TYR A 672 -19.42 2.21 -19.52
N THR A 673 -18.49 2.81 -20.26
CA THR A 673 -17.05 2.67 -20.02
C THR A 673 -16.67 3.10 -18.61
N ALA A 674 -17.22 4.22 -18.13
CA ALA A 674 -17.04 4.64 -16.75
C ALA A 674 -17.61 3.62 -15.76
N ALA A 675 -18.84 3.13 -15.93
CA ALA A 675 -19.45 2.18 -14.99
C ALA A 675 -18.64 0.87 -14.84
N GLU A 676 -18.17 0.29 -15.94
CA GLU A 676 -17.46 -0.99 -15.91
C GLU A 676 -15.97 -0.87 -15.57
N LEU A 677 -15.23 0.04 -16.23
CA LEU A 677 -13.77 0.11 -16.07
C LEU A 677 -13.37 0.77 -14.75
N ASN A 678 -14.24 1.59 -14.16
CA ASN A 678 -14.03 2.08 -12.80
C ASN A 678 -14.11 0.92 -11.79
N GLN A 679 -15.14 0.07 -11.88
CA GLN A 679 -15.26 -1.07 -10.97
C GLN A 679 -14.13 -2.10 -11.17
N LEU A 680 -13.65 -2.31 -12.41
CA LEU A 680 -12.41 -3.06 -12.68
C LEU A 680 -11.20 -2.45 -11.96
N CYS A 681 -10.97 -1.14 -12.12
CA CYS A 681 -9.85 -0.44 -11.49
C CYS A 681 -9.86 -0.58 -9.95
N LEU A 682 -11.03 -0.42 -9.31
CA LEU A 682 -11.18 -0.65 -7.87
C LEU A 682 -10.82 -2.09 -7.47
N ASN A 683 -11.30 -3.07 -8.23
CA ASN A 683 -11.03 -4.49 -7.95
C ASN A 683 -9.53 -4.81 -8.00
N GLU A 684 -8.79 -4.27 -8.97
CA GLU A 684 -7.35 -4.51 -9.12
C GLU A 684 -6.53 -3.79 -8.05
N LEU A 685 -6.81 -2.51 -7.77
CA LEU A 685 -6.12 -1.73 -6.72
C LEU A 685 -6.28 -2.35 -5.32
N LEU A 686 -7.45 -2.92 -5.02
CA LEU A 686 -7.80 -3.39 -3.68
C LEU A 686 -7.42 -4.84 -3.41
N LYS A 687 -7.33 -5.72 -4.42
CA LYS A 687 -6.82 -7.10 -4.26
C LYS A 687 -5.31 -7.19 -4.11
N ARG A 688 -4.59 -6.12 -4.44
CA ARG A 688 -3.12 -6.10 -4.48
C ARG A 688 -2.50 -6.05 -3.08
N GLU A 689 -1.49 -6.88 -2.84
CA GLU A 689 -0.73 -7.00 -1.58
C GLU A 689 0.75 -6.54 -1.72
N GLU A 690 1.23 -6.34 -2.95
CA GLU A 690 2.64 -6.06 -3.29
C GLU A 690 2.92 -4.55 -3.33
N ASN A 691 4.12 -4.08 -2.92
CA ASN A 691 4.39 -2.65 -2.69
C ASN A 691 4.52 -1.72 -3.93
N ALA A 692 4.25 -2.21 -5.14
CA ALA A 692 4.52 -1.46 -6.38
C ALA A 692 3.80 -0.10 -6.51
N GLY A 693 4.38 0.83 -7.25
CA GLY A 693 3.67 1.98 -7.83
C GLY A 693 2.81 1.58 -9.02
N MET A 694 1.64 2.21 -9.21
CA MET A 694 0.74 1.93 -10.35
C MET A 694 0.82 2.99 -11.45
N GLY A 695 1.63 4.05 -11.24
CA GLY A 695 1.78 5.15 -12.18
C GLY A 695 0.52 6.00 -12.33
N LEU A 696 0.29 6.48 -13.55
CA LEU A 696 -0.72 7.47 -13.86
C LEU A 696 -2.01 6.79 -14.34
N ILE A 697 -3.11 6.97 -13.62
CA ILE A 697 -4.39 6.31 -13.94
C ILE A 697 -5.40 7.36 -14.43
N PHE A 698 -5.69 7.35 -15.73
CA PHE A 698 -6.56 8.34 -16.38
C PHE A 698 -7.98 7.83 -16.56
N MET A 699 -8.97 8.57 -16.05
CA MET A 699 -10.37 8.14 -16.01
C MET A 699 -11.35 9.13 -16.62
N ASN A 700 -12.53 8.63 -16.97
CA ASN A 700 -13.72 9.45 -17.19
C ASN A 700 -14.29 9.94 -15.84
N PHE A 701 -14.87 11.12 -15.86
CA PHE A 701 -15.56 11.73 -14.71
C PHE A 701 -14.69 11.80 -13.44
N ALA A 702 -13.45 12.26 -13.56
CA ALA A 702 -12.48 12.43 -12.48
C ALA A 702 -12.90 13.57 -11.52
N ASN A 703 -13.95 13.33 -10.73
CA ASN A 703 -14.58 14.27 -9.80
C ASN A 703 -15.29 13.54 -8.64
N ARG A 704 -15.61 14.26 -7.55
CA ARG A 704 -16.36 13.74 -6.39
C ARG A 704 -17.84 14.17 -6.35
N GLY A 705 -18.32 14.81 -7.42
CA GLY A 705 -19.71 15.25 -7.59
C GLY A 705 -20.68 14.12 -7.95
N GLU A 706 -21.89 14.48 -8.40
CA GLU A 706 -22.98 13.53 -8.69
C GLU A 706 -22.58 12.43 -9.69
N LYS A 707 -21.99 12.80 -10.83
CA LYS A 707 -21.47 11.81 -11.80
C LYS A 707 -20.33 10.98 -11.21
N GLY A 708 -19.46 11.60 -10.40
CA GLY A 708 -18.37 10.91 -9.70
C GLY A 708 -18.91 9.77 -8.85
N LYS A 709 -19.86 10.07 -7.96
CA LYS A 709 -20.54 9.09 -7.10
C LYS A 709 -21.31 8.04 -7.89
N LYS A 710 -22.05 8.44 -8.93
CA LYS A 710 -22.83 7.53 -9.79
C LYS A 710 -21.95 6.46 -10.45
N PHE A 711 -20.73 6.83 -10.86
CA PHE A 711 -19.79 5.96 -11.56
C PHE A 711 -18.57 5.59 -10.71
N GLN A 712 -18.65 5.75 -9.38
CA GLN A 712 -17.59 5.39 -8.41
C GLN A 712 -16.22 6.08 -8.63
N SER A 713 -16.14 7.14 -9.43
CA SER A 713 -14.89 7.90 -9.63
C SER A 713 -14.45 8.60 -8.34
N ASP A 714 -15.37 8.93 -7.43
CA ASP A 714 -15.05 9.49 -6.10
C ASP A 714 -14.27 8.47 -5.24
N LEU A 715 -14.66 7.20 -5.30
CA LEU A 715 -13.94 6.09 -4.68
C LEU A 715 -12.58 5.88 -5.36
N ILE A 716 -12.50 5.87 -6.69
CA ILE A 716 -11.24 5.65 -7.42
C ILE A 716 -10.21 6.73 -7.13
N LEU A 717 -10.61 8.01 -7.21
CA LEU A 717 -9.73 9.12 -6.89
C LEU A 717 -9.10 8.92 -5.50
N GLN A 718 -9.89 8.51 -4.52
CA GLN A 718 -9.38 8.25 -3.18
C GLN A 718 -8.55 6.95 -3.10
N THR A 719 -8.98 5.84 -3.70
CA THR A 719 -8.24 4.56 -3.69
C THR A 719 -6.87 4.68 -4.36
N ILE A 720 -6.74 5.46 -5.44
CA ILE A 720 -5.45 5.75 -6.09
C ILE A 720 -4.56 6.59 -5.17
N ILE A 721 -5.12 7.55 -4.43
CA ILE A 721 -4.38 8.34 -3.43
C ILE A 721 -3.92 7.44 -2.29
N ASP A 722 -4.85 6.72 -1.65
CA ASP A 722 -4.62 5.79 -0.54
C ASP A 722 -3.57 4.73 -0.90
N ASN A 723 -3.49 4.32 -2.17
CA ASN A 723 -2.47 3.39 -2.68
C ASN A 723 -1.02 3.88 -2.42
N ASN A 724 -0.76 5.19 -2.37
CA ASN A 724 0.59 5.71 -2.07
C ASN A 724 0.98 5.52 -0.60
N PHE A 725 -0.02 5.42 0.28
CA PHE A 725 0.14 5.17 1.72
C PHE A 725 0.01 3.69 2.07
N LYS A 726 -0.65 2.89 1.21
CA LYS A 726 -0.89 1.46 1.39
C LYS A 726 0.39 0.62 1.36
N PHE A 727 1.47 1.14 0.77
CA PHE A 727 2.65 0.36 0.41
C PHE A 727 3.97 1.04 0.81
N ALA A 728 4.99 0.21 1.03
CA ALA A 728 6.36 0.66 1.30
C ALA A 728 7.04 1.13 0.00
N LEU A 729 6.66 2.32 -0.48
CA LEU A 729 7.22 2.89 -1.71
C LEU A 729 8.73 3.11 -1.59
N ARG A 730 9.48 2.89 -2.68
CA ARG A 730 10.94 3.12 -2.71
C ARG A 730 11.27 4.61 -2.70
N LYS A 731 12.34 4.95 -2.00
CA LYS A 731 12.83 6.33 -1.86
C LYS A 731 14.35 6.42 -1.93
N LYS A 732 14.82 7.61 -2.27
CA LYS A 732 16.24 7.95 -2.38
C LYS A 732 16.96 7.76 -1.04
N THR A 733 17.92 6.84 -1.00
CA THR A 733 18.75 6.63 0.19
C THR A 733 19.91 7.63 0.23
N THR A 734 20.12 8.28 1.38
CA THR A 734 21.31 9.11 1.58
C THR A 734 22.54 8.22 1.78
N SER A 735 23.33 8.09 0.72
CA SER A 735 24.63 7.40 0.73
C SER A 735 25.67 8.17 1.56
N GLY A 736 25.60 8.09 2.89
CA GLY A 736 26.60 8.71 3.76
C GLY A 736 26.21 8.88 5.23
N GLY A 737 26.47 7.86 6.04
CA GLY A 737 26.70 7.92 7.50
C GLY A 737 26.08 9.06 8.31
N GLY A 738 24.79 8.92 8.63
CA GLY A 738 24.10 9.69 9.67
C GLY A 738 22.79 9.01 10.03
N GLU A 739 22.54 8.79 11.33
CA GLU A 739 21.34 8.13 11.87
C GLU A 739 20.11 9.07 11.85
N GLY A 740 19.82 9.67 10.69
CA GLY A 740 18.64 10.48 10.47
C GLY A 740 17.54 9.65 9.83
N THR A 741 16.47 9.34 10.57
CA THR A 741 15.25 8.80 9.97
C THR A 741 14.73 9.79 8.94
N LYS A 742 14.49 9.31 7.71
CA LYS A 742 13.64 10.01 6.74
C LYS A 742 12.26 9.36 6.79
N SER A 743 11.24 10.18 6.99
CA SER A 743 9.87 9.77 7.26
C SER A 743 8.88 10.67 6.53
N TYR A 744 7.66 10.18 6.38
CA TYR A 744 6.46 11.01 6.32
C TYR A 744 6.54 12.10 7.38
N ASN A 745 6.46 13.37 6.95
CA ASN A 745 6.46 14.48 7.89
C ASN A 745 5.08 14.56 8.57
N ALA A 746 4.96 13.94 9.74
CA ALA A 746 3.75 13.97 10.55
C ALA A 746 3.65 15.24 11.43
N SER A 747 4.64 16.14 11.41
CA SER A 747 4.61 17.35 12.24
C SER A 747 3.50 18.33 11.80
N TYR A 748 2.41 18.40 12.57
CA TYR A 748 1.43 19.47 12.50
C TYR A 748 1.47 20.28 13.81
N SER A 749 2.26 21.35 13.85
CA SER A 749 2.39 22.21 15.04
C SER A 749 1.37 23.35 15.07
N ASN A 750 0.11 23.06 15.44
CA ASN A 750 -0.82 24.09 15.93
C ASN A 750 -1.18 23.80 17.40
N GLY A 751 -0.35 24.34 18.30
CA GLY A 751 -0.59 24.31 19.75
C GLY A 751 -1.74 25.23 20.16
N GLY A 752 -2.96 24.71 20.13
CA GLY A 752 -4.15 25.37 20.65
C GLY A 752 -5.22 24.34 21.01
N ASN A 753 -5.88 24.50 22.16
CA ASN A 753 -6.95 23.60 22.62
C ASN A 753 -8.05 23.44 21.56
N ALA A 754 -8.05 22.33 20.81
CA ALA A 754 -8.99 22.10 19.72
C ALA A 754 -9.59 20.69 19.77
N VAL A 755 -10.90 20.62 20.01
CA VAL A 755 -11.74 19.40 19.94
C VAL A 755 -12.07 19.05 18.47
N GLY A 756 -11.14 19.35 17.56
CA GLY A 756 -11.33 19.35 16.11
C GLY A 756 -10.13 18.75 15.37
N TRP A 757 -10.34 18.48 14.09
CA TRP A 757 -9.28 18.11 13.13
C TRP A 757 -8.24 19.23 13.04
N ASP A 758 -7.05 18.90 12.55
CA ASP A 758 -6.04 19.90 12.24
C ASP A 758 -6.50 20.67 10.97
N GLU A 759 -6.34 22.00 10.94
CA GLU A 759 -6.99 22.91 9.96
C GLU A 759 -6.37 22.91 8.55
#